data_AF-A0AAV5QT89-F1
#
_entry.id   AF-A0AAV5QT89-F1
#
_cell.length_a   1.000
_cell.length_b   1.000
_cell.length_c   1.000
_cell.angle_alpha   90.00
_cell.angle_beta   90.00
_cell.angle_gamma   90.00
#
_symmetry.space_group_name_H-M   'P 1'
#
loop_
_entity.id
_entity.type
_entity.pdbx_description
1 polymer ?
#
loop_
_entity_poly.entity_id
_entity_poly.type
_entity_poly.pdbx_seq_one_letter_code
_entity_poly.pdbx_strand_id
1 'polypeptide(L)'
;MSFDKHLPVVNNSLYSLSNASNSSIASINININNIADDSHNLAASTMYNPIPSTTGPGTAEDISPTLLHHWSHGYSVLSIAVSKKHNILFAGTQDSKLLACDLTNFQTITTIDTEHNGSILNLKISDNEKYLFSTSSDSLIKIWDISKLTATKSGIFKNSYPLIQELTTIYSLLDVGDIFSIALSHKLNVLFFGTQNACIQWVNLSDKKNFIKVSKKTLNKLPFLRYDKFFDSKPGVRGSEKNFSNEINEKVQKYSDKLEKTKSNLSLIETPLNNVIPFAHNGFIYDMKIVPSSLFQGSNFPNHVNIEKFSEYLISTAGDGLVKIWGIYDKVIENGPQLKFLHELDNEDPVLSITINGVFLYCGLTDSKVKVWDLSTLQLIRLIDKDNMGEINSLVYCPTLNCLFKGTETGCCQYSMHISSENYDNNNDVTVDNGAVWKSKEKSILAVDIIFNSNNTDILVTAGQSGISIWNLPTRNNNFFSNTNQVILNDQPNLDMLSNNHMLKHLSTFISFKTISKRPDLYIDDSRNCANFLNCILKSYGASETRLLPVENGNPVVYALFKANGPEVDNYERTPRVLWYGHYDVVETENDKGWDTDPFTLTAQDGYLYSRGVSDNKGPVLSSIFSISELHTTKKLNSDVVFLIEGEEESGSFGFHKTIGQNKELVGDIDWILFSNSYWLDDYTPCLNYGLRGLISCEVEMHSEKPDRHSGVDGGISREPTIDLINLLSTLTDNRDGQVLVPGFYDPILPISEEELKLYRNIIENVVPDTKNHTDLNINNLLRKWRLPSLTIHKLRVSGPKNSTIIPKVASTTLSLRIVPDQNIDTVKSSLVNYLRDNFSKFNTTNILKIKIMKKTEPWLGDLNNDFYKILNDAISEVWNVQPLYIREGGSISSIRFLEKFFNANAAQIPCGQSSDNAHLNDERLRITNLFNLKKILTRVFQQVPLNDHKNQVAFEQENYNNDGAKDTDEFAFEGTAIETKKKQKTYELEEFLNKLVIH
;
A
#
# COMPACT_ATOMS: atom_id res chain seq x y z
N MET A 1 48.76 2.69 -28.48
CA MET A 1 50.22 2.63 -28.31
C MET A 1 50.56 2.98 -26.87
N SER A 2 51.09 2.01 -26.13
CA SER A 2 52.12 2.09 -25.07
C SER A 2 52.47 3.39 -24.30
N PHE A 3 52.78 3.18 -23.01
CA PHE A 3 53.45 4.03 -22.00
C PHE A 3 52.55 5.04 -21.26
N ASP A 4 52.36 4.98 -19.94
CA ASP A 4 53.27 4.81 -18.77
C ASP A 4 54.22 5.99 -18.51
N LYS A 5 54.09 6.64 -17.34
CA LYS A 5 55.04 6.41 -16.22
C LYS A 5 54.69 7.07 -14.88
N HIS A 6 54.93 6.28 -13.85
CA HIS A 6 54.92 6.53 -12.41
C HIS A 6 55.87 7.62 -11.86
N LEU A 7 55.48 8.18 -10.69
CA LEU A 7 56.31 8.47 -9.49
C LEU A 7 57.38 9.61 -9.58
N PRO A 8 57.99 10.09 -8.45
CA PRO A 8 57.94 9.58 -7.08
C PRO A 8 57.60 10.59 -5.94
N VAL A 9 57.49 10.02 -4.73
CA VAL A 9 57.38 10.66 -3.41
C VAL A 9 58.67 11.35 -2.98
N VAL A 10 58.58 12.46 -2.23
CA VAL A 10 59.59 12.89 -1.25
C VAL A 10 58.89 13.34 0.05
N ASN A 11 59.33 12.83 1.20
CA ASN A 11 58.85 13.25 2.52
C ASN A 11 59.53 14.56 2.97
N ASN A 12 58.85 15.32 3.83
CA ASN A 12 59.54 16.06 4.89
C ASN A 12 58.63 16.30 6.09
N SER A 13 59.12 15.97 7.28
CA SER A 13 58.37 16.02 8.54
C SER A 13 59.27 16.57 9.65
N LEU A 14 58.92 17.72 10.23
CA LEU A 14 59.66 18.33 11.35
C LEU A 14 58.72 19.01 12.36
N TYR A 15 58.89 18.64 13.63
CA TYR A 15 58.63 19.37 14.89
C TYR A 15 57.39 20.29 15.00
N SER A 16 56.34 20.03 15.78
CA SER A 16 56.18 19.58 17.20
C SER A 16 56.20 20.70 18.26
N LEU A 17 55.17 20.66 19.15
CA LEU A 17 55.09 21.22 20.53
C LEU A 17 55.39 22.73 20.72
N SER A 18 54.52 23.53 21.35
CA SER A 18 54.20 23.40 22.80
C SER A 18 53.33 24.57 23.29
N ASN A 19 52.76 24.46 24.51
CA ASN A 19 52.39 25.57 25.42
C ASN A 19 51.24 26.52 24.98
N ALA A 20 50.59 27.35 25.82
CA ALA A 20 50.34 27.41 27.28
C ALA A 20 49.38 28.61 27.54
N SER A 21 48.63 28.80 28.63
CA SER A 21 48.12 27.94 29.73
C SER A 21 47.26 28.82 30.67
N ASN A 22 46.18 28.33 31.29
CA ASN A 22 45.74 28.63 32.69
C ASN A 22 44.33 28.04 32.98
N SER A 23 43.95 27.64 34.21
CA SER A 23 44.73 27.47 35.47
C SER A 23 43.92 26.69 36.54
N SER A 24 44.58 25.74 37.24
CA SER A 24 44.31 25.22 38.61
C SER A 24 42.89 24.65 38.94
N ILE A 25 42.62 23.86 40.00
CA ILE A 25 43.28 23.56 41.30
C ILE A 25 43.32 22.02 41.58
N ALA A 26 44.27 21.61 42.44
CA ALA A 26 44.44 20.34 43.18
C ALA A 26 43.29 19.28 43.12
N SER A 27 43.47 18.02 42.70
CA SER A 27 44.46 16.95 43.04
C SER A 27 44.14 16.12 44.30
N ILE A 28 44.07 14.78 44.15
CA ILE A 28 44.96 13.79 44.79
C ILE A 28 44.72 12.39 44.19
N ASN A 29 45.79 11.59 44.04
CA ASN A 29 45.75 10.22 43.52
C ASN A 29 45.50 9.20 44.65
N ILE A 30 45.15 7.95 44.28
CA ILE A 30 46.03 6.77 44.46
C ILE A 30 45.49 5.57 43.65
N ASN A 31 46.40 4.81 43.03
CA ASN A 31 46.12 3.59 42.26
C ASN A 31 46.01 2.35 43.17
N ILE A 32 45.55 1.20 42.65
CA ILE A 32 46.42 0.02 42.38
C ILE A 32 45.62 -1.17 41.77
N ASN A 33 46.00 -1.50 40.53
CA ASN A 33 46.13 -2.80 39.85
C ASN A 33 45.42 -4.08 40.35
N ASN A 34 44.69 -4.70 39.40
CA ASN A 34 44.88 -6.07 38.88
C ASN A 34 44.50 -7.37 39.64
N ILE A 35 43.87 -8.24 38.81
CA ILE A 35 44.04 -9.71 38.68
C ILE A 35 43.24 -10.64 39.61
N ALA A 36 42.90 -11.78 38.99
CA ALA A 36 42.19 -13.00 39.37
C ALA A 36 42.57 -13.61 40.76
N ASP A 37 41.88 -14.62 41.31
CA ASP A 37 41.44 -15.84 40.61
C ASP A 37 40.35 -16.69 41.32
N ASP A 38 39.79 -17.63 40.54
CA ASP A 38 39.23 -18.96 40.86
C ASP A 38 38.38 -19.31 42.12
N SER A 39 37.20 -19.91 41.85
CA SER A 39 36.80 -21.29 42.25
C SER A 39 35.49 -21.58 43.06
N HIS A 40 34.81 -22.64 42.61
CA HIS A 40 33.97 -23.64 43.30
C HIS A 40 32.61 -23.33 44.03
N ASN A 41 31.54 -23.66 43.30
CA ASN A 41 30.53 -24.72 43.60
C ASN A 41 29.48 -24.63 44.75
N LEU A 42 28.21 -24.64 44.28
CA LEU A 42 27.07 -25.52 44.66
C LEU A 42 26.12 -25.21 45.85
N ALA A 43 24.84 -25.58 45.61
CA ALA A 43 23.77 -25.97 46.54
C ALA A 43 22.77 -24.93 47.13
N ALA A 44 21.87 -24.45 46.25
CA ALA A 44 20.40 -24.59 46.34
C ALA A 44 19.51 -23.89 47.42
N SER A 45 18.41 -23.30 46.91
CA SER A 45 17.12 -22.93 47.58
C SER A 45 17.17 -21.74 48.56
N THR A 46 16.19 -20.82 48.63
CA THR A 46 14.79 -20.75 48.14
C THR A 46 14.37 -19.34 47.68
N MET A 47 13.35 -19.27 46.80
CA MET A 47 12.38 -18.18 46.55
C MET A 47 12.72 -16.73 46.99
N TYR A 48 12.84 -15.81 46.03
CA TYR A 48 12.14 -14.51 46.05
C TYR A 48 11.96 -13.99 44.60
N ASN A 49 10.75 -13.58 44.24
CA ASN A 49 10.46 -12.95 42.94
C ASN A 49 10.68 -11.43 43.03
N PRO A 50 11.50 -10.81 42.16
CA PRO A 50 11.36 -9.39 41.85
C PRO A 50 10.27 -9.20 40.79
N ILE A 51 9.37 -8.23 41.02
CA ILE A 51 8.37 -7.79 40.04
C ILE A 51 9.09 -6.95 38.97
N PRO A 52 8.85 -7.16 37.65
CA PRO A 52 9.43 -6.31 36.62
C PRO A 52 8.92 -4.87 36.75
N SER A 53 9.84 -3.91 36.90
CA SER A 53 9.54 -2.48 36.92
C SER A 53 9.18 -1.96 35.53
N THR A 54 8.19 -1.08 35.45
CA THR A 54 7.76 -0.42 34.21
C THR A 54 8.80 0.60 33.71
N THR A 55 9.50 0.29 32.60
CA THR A 55 10.48 1.21 32.00
C THR A 55 10.51 1.15 30.46
N GLY A 56 9.83 2.11 29.82
CA GLY A 56 10.07 2.58 28.44
C GLY A 56 9.70 1.64 27.27
N PRO A 57 9.49 2.20 26.06
CA PRO A 57 9.57 1.44 24.82
C PRO A 57 11.04 1.08 24.52
N GLY A 58 11.31 -0.17 24.16
CA GLY A 58 12.68 -0.65 23.90
C GLY A 58 13.27 -0.08 22.61
N THR A 59 14.54 0.30 22.64
CA THR A 59 15.32 0.71 21.48
C THR A 59 15.53 -0.45 20.49
N ALA A 60 15.90 -0.15 19.25
CA ALA A 60 15.87 -1.10 18.14
C ALA A 60 17.02 -2.14 18.10
N GLU A 61 17.85 -2.24 19.13
CA GLU A 61 19.17 -2.92 19.05
C GLU A 61 19.12 -4.46 19.25
N ASP A 62 18.04 -5.02 19.80
CA ASP A 62 17.96 -6.43 20.24
C ASP A 62 17.31 -7.43 19.24
N ILE A 63 17.12 -7.06 17.96
CA ILE A 63 16.32 -7.85 16.99
C ILE A 63 17.17 -8.73 16.04
N SER A 64 18.32 -9.24 16.51
CA SER A 64 19.22 -10.06 15.68
C SER A 64 18.92 -11.58 15.74
N PRO A 65 18.83 -12.29 14.60
CA PRO A 65 18.70 -13.75 14.56
C PRO A 65 19.91 -14.46 15.18
N THR A 66 19.64 -15.42 16.06
CA THR A 66 20.66 -16.17 16.80
C THR A 66 20.78 -17.60 16.27
N LEU A 67 21.99 -18.03 15.89
CA LEU A 67 22.22 -19.37 15.32
C LEU A 67 21.96 -20.45 16.38
N LEU A 68 20.99 -21.33 16.11
CA LEU A 68 20.69 -22.50 16.94
C LEU A 68 21.52 -23.72 16.54
N HIS A 69 21.58 -24.01 15.24
CA HIS A 69 22.20 -25.23 14.72
C HIS A 69 22.63 -25.07 13.26
N HIS A 70 23.60 -25.88 12.84
CA HIS A 70 24.11 -25.93 11.47
C HIS A 70 24.41 -27.37 11.03
N TRP A 71 23.95 -27.77 9.84
CA TRP A 71 24.34 -29.00 9.16
C TRP A 71 25.21 -28.67 7.95
N SER A 72 26.50 -29.00 8.01
CA SER A 72 27.40 -28.88 6.86
C SER A 72 27.15 -30.00 5.85
N HIS A 73 27.17 -29.68 4.55
CA HIS A 73 27.05 -30.66 3.47
C HIS A 73 28.19 -30.48 2.45
N GLY A 74 28.59 -31.57 1.77
CA GLY A 74 29.72 -31.56 0.83
C GLY A 74 29.42 -30.93 -0.54
N TYR A 75 28.16 -30.63 -0.80
CA TYR A 75 27.63 -29.99 -2.02
C TYR A 75 26.58 -28.96 -1.63
N SER A 76 26.43 -27.91 -2.45
CA SER A 76 25.45 -26.86 -2.23
C SER A 76 24.03 -27.41 -2.05
N VAL A 77 23.32 -26.86 -1.07
CA VAL A 77 21.88 -27.07 -0.89
C VAL A 77 21.16 -25.97 -1.66
N LEU A 78 20.32 -26.36 -2.62
CA LEU A 78 19.70 -25.44 -3.59
C LEU A 78 18.25 -25.09 -3.21
N SER A 79 17.57 -26.00 -2.52
CA SER A 79 16.15 -25.88 -2.18
C SER A 79 15.84 -26.49 -0.82
N ILE A 80 14.83 -25.96 -0.13
CA ILE A 80 14.34 -26.44 1.17
C ILE A 80 12.81 -26.44 1.20
N ALA A 81 12.22 -27.32 2.02
CA ALA A 81 10.81 -27.28 2.35
C ALA A 81 10.55 -27.85 3.76
N VAL A 82 9.72 -27.17 4.56
CA VAL A 82 9.45 -27.53 5.96
C VAL A 82 8.09 -28.20 6.13
N SER A 83 8.10 -29.36 6.81
CA SER A 83 6.92 -30.08 7.27
C SER A 83 6.67 -29.76 8.75
N LYS A 84 5.65 -28.94 9.04
CA LYS A 84 5.32 -28.50 10.41
C LYS A 84 4.66 -29.61 11.22
N LYS A 85 3.76 -30.37 10.59
CA LYS A 85 3.04 -31.50 11.20
C LYS A 85 3.96 -32.64 11.64
N HIS A 86 5.03 -32.90 10.88
CA HIS A 86 6.01 -33.94 11.20
C HIS A 86 7.26 -33.41 11.92
N ASN A 87 7.43 -32.08 11.99
CA ASN A 87 8.61 -31.37 12.47
C ASN A 87 9.91 -31.77 11.72
N ILE A 88 9.85 -31.79 10.39
CA ILE A 88 10.94 -32.22 9.51
C ILE A 88 11.27 -31.14 8.48
N LEU A 89 12.56 -30.82 8.36
CA LEU A 89 13.12 -30.03 7.26
C LEU A 89 13.60 -30.97 6.15
N PHE A 90 13.12 -30.74 4.93
CA PHE A 90 13.63 -31.38 3.72
C PHE A 90 14.55 -30.42 2.97
N ALA A 91 15.64 -30.94 2.39
CA ALA A 91 16.60 -30.14 1.65
C ALA A 91 17.12 -30.86 0.40
N GLY A 92 17.09 -30.18 -0.74
CA GLY A 92 17.51 -30.68 -2.05
C GLY A 92 18.94 -30.25 -2.38
N THR A 93 19.79 -31.20 -2.74
CA THR A 93 21.23 -30.96 -2.98
C THR A 93 21.58 -30.95 -4.47
N GLN A 94 22.72 -30.34 -4.78
CA GLN A 94 23.31 -30.36 -6.11
C GLN A 94 23.73 -31.77 -6.58
N ASP A 95 24.09 -32.68 -5.65
CA ASP A 95 24.44 -34.08 -5.94
C ASP A 95 23.24 -35.04 -5.93
N SER A 96 22.06 -34.54 -6.31
CA SER A 96 20.83 -35.32 -6.58
C SER A 96 20.24 -36.05 -5.36
N LYS A 97 20.52 -35.56 -4.15
CA LYS A 97 20.03 -36.17 -2.89
C LYS A 97 19.02 -35.29 -2.20
N LEU A 98 18.10 -35.95 -1.51
CA LEU A 98 17.13 -35.35 -0.60
C LEU A 98 17.53 -35.67 0.84
N LEU A 99 17.90 -34.65 1.60
CA LEU A 99 18.14 -34.75 3.04
C LEU A 99 16.80 -34.58 3.78
N ALA A 100 16.59 -35.35 4.84
CA ALA A 100 15.49 -35.16 5.78
C ALA A 100 16.05 -35.04 7.21
N CYS A 101 15.84 -33.87 7.84
CA CYS A 101 16.35 -33.54 9.16
C CYS A 101 15.21 -33.30 10.15
N ASP A 102 15.31 -33.88 11.35
CA ASP A 102 14.36 -33.70 12.45
C ASP A 102 14.67 -32.38 13.19
N LEU A 103 13.69 -31.49 13.25
CA LEU A 103 13.79 -30.17 13.88
C LEU A 103 13.68 -30.23 15.41
N THR A 104 13.41 -31.41 15.99
CA THR A 104 13.23 -31.63 17.43
C THR A 104 14.54 -31.97 18.15
N ASN A 105 15.44 -32.67 17.45
CA ASN A 105 16.70 -33.20 17.99
C ASN A 105 17.92 -32.80 17.12
N PHE A 106 17.70 -32.06 16.04
CA PHE A 106 18.68 -31.64 15.03
C PHE A 106 19.45 -32.78 14.34
N GLN A 107 18.90 -34.00 14.29
CA GLN A 107 19.51 -35.14 13.61
C GLN A 107 19.01 -35.30 12.18
N THR A 108 19.91 -35.66 11.26
CA THR A 108 19.54 -36.10 9.91
C THR A 108 18.93 -37.50 10.00
N ILE A 109 17.63 -37.61 9.75
CA ILE A 109 16.86 -38.87 9.80
C ILE A 109 17.33 -39.82 8.71
N THR A 110 17.52 -39.29 7.49
CA THR A 110 17.96 -40.07 6.32
C THR A 110 18.47 -39.15 5.21
N THR A 111 19.33 -39.70 4.35
CA THR A 111 19.70 -39.15 3.05
C THR A 111 19.14 -40.08 1.97
N ILE A 112 18.28 -39.56 1.10
CA ILE A 112 17.64 -40.31 0.03
C ILE A 112 18.39 -40.02 -1.27
N ASP A 113 18.96 -41.05 -1.88
CA ASP A 113 19.27 -41.05 -3.32
C ASP A 113 17.94 -40.99 -4.06
N THR A 114 17.68 -39.88 -4.74
CA THR A 114 16.36 -39.62 -5.35
C THR A 114 16.18 -40.28 -6.71
N GLU A 115 17.22 -40.90 -7.25
CA GLU A 115 17.31 -41.38 -8.63
C GLU A 115 17.09 -40.29 -9.71
N HIS A 116 17.07 -39.00 -9.33
CA HIS A 116 17.21 -37.91 -10.28
C HIS A 116 18.61 -37.94 -10.91
N ASN A 117 18.71 -37.60 -12.19
CA ASN A 117 19.96 -37.53 -12.93
C ASN A 117 20.49 -36.07 -13.01
N GLY A 118 20.28 -35.31 -11.94
CA GLY A 118 20.49 -33.87 -11.91
C GLY A 118 20.27 -33.24 -10.53
N SER A 119 20.72 -32.00 -10.35
CA SER A 119 20.57 -31.21 -9.12
C SER A 119 19.09 -31.07 -8.72
N ILE A 120 18.76 -31.07 -7.42
CA ILE A 120 17.37 -30.85 -6.97
C ILE A 120 17.11 -29.34 -6.85
N LEU A 121 16.38 -28.78 -7.81
CA LEU A 121 16.24 -27.34 -8.00
C LEU A 121 15.13 -26.72 -7.12
N ASN A 122 14.03 -27.44 -6.89
CA ASN A 122 12.91 -26.96 -6.08
C ASN A 122 12.32 -28.09 -5.22
N LEU A 123 11.77 -27.71 -4.05
CA LEU A 123 11.04 -28.58 -3.15
C LEU A 123 9.74 -27.91 -2.72
N LYS A 124 8.61 -28.64 -2.78
CA LYS A 124 7.33 -28.17 -2.27
C LYS A 124 6.60 -29.28 -1.50
N ILE A 125 6.01 -28.93 -0.35
CA ILE A 125 5.17 -29.83 0.43
C ILE A 125 3.71 -29.46 0.22
N SER A 126 2.82 -30.45 0.17
CA SER A 126 1.38 -30.25 0.10
C SER A 126 0.78 -29.84 1.45
N ASP A 127 -0.19 -28.91 1.50
CA ASP A 127 -0.91 -28.46 2.71
C ASP A 127 -1.34 -29.56 3.70
N ASN A 128 -1.73 -30.74 3.22
CA ASN A 128 -2.16 -31.86 4.09
C ASN A 128 -0.98 -32.66 4.70
N GLU A 129 0.25 -32.26 4.37
CA GLU A 129 1.54 -32.86 4.70
C GLU A 129 1.53 -34.40 4.51
N LYS A 130 1.13 -34.82 3.30
CA LYS A 130 1.22 -36.20 2.82
C LYS A 130 2.18 -36.37 1.64
N TYR A 131 2.39 -35.32 0.84
CA TYR A 131 3.24 -35.38 -0.35
C TYR A 131 4.32 -34.29 -0.31
N LEU A 132 5.53 -34.69 -0.70
CA LEU A 132 6.64 -33.81 -1.07
C LEU A 132 6.85 -33.93 -2.59
N PHE A 133 7.10 -32.81 -3.24
CA PHE A 133 7.42 -32.70 -4.66
C PHE A 133 8.87 -32.23 -4.80
N SER A 134 9.66 -32.89 -5.65
CA SER A 134 11.02 -32.45 -6.01
C SER A 134 11.14 -32.25 -7.52
N THR A 135 11.76 -31.14 -7.94
CA THR A 135 12.12 -30.88 -9.34
C THR A 135 13.63 -31.00 -9.54
N SER A 136 14.07 -31.24 -10.78
CA SER A 136 15.50 -31.39 -11.07
C SER A 136 15.88 -30.89 -12.46
N SER A 137 17.19 -30.74 -12.67
CA SER A 137 17.82 -30.50 -13.98
C SER A 137 17.79 -31.70 -14.93
N ASP A 138 17.06 -32.78 -14.59
CA ASP A 138 16.81 -33.93 -15.46
C ASP A 138 15.44 -33.88 -16.18
N SER A 139 14.77 -32.72 -16.12
CA SER A 139 13.43 -32.48 -16.66
C SER A 139 12.31 -33.33 -16.04
N LEU A 140 12.49 -33.87 -14.82
CA LEU A 140 11.47 -34.61 -14.08
C LEU A 140 10.94 -33.87 -12.86
N ILE A 141 9.72 -34.26 -12.43
CA ILE A 141 9.19 -33.95 -11.10
C ILE A 141 8.84 -35.27 -10.39
N LYS A 142 9.38 -35.52 -9.20
CA LYS A 142 9.07 -36.71 -8.39
C LYS A 142 8.13 -36.36 -7.24
N ILE A 143 7.13 -37.21 -7.00
CA ILE A 143 6.19 -37.13 -5.88
C ILE A 143 6.52 -38.22 -4.86
N TRP A 144 6.79 -37.80 -3.62
CA TRP A 144 7.20 -38.66 -2.52
C TRP A 144 6.07 -38.77 -1.48
N ASP A 145 5.78 -39.99 -1.02
CA ASP A 145 4.92 -40.21 0.15
C ASP A 145 5.68 -39.83 1.42
N ILE A 146 5.20 -38.81 2.13
CA ILE A 146 5.67 -38.42 3.47
C ILE A 146 4.59 -38.69 4.54
N SER A 147 3.45 -39.26 4.17
CA SER A 147 2.28 -39.43 5.07
C SER A 147 2.48 -40.44 6.20
N LYS A 148 3.49 -41.32 6.07
CA LYS A 148 3.87 -42.35 7.05
C LYS A 148 4.89 -41.87 8.08
N LEU A 149 5.41 -40.65 7.94
CA LEU A 149 6.21 -40.02 8.98
C LEU A 149 5.30 -39.72 10.18
N THR A 150 5.74 -40.11 11.38
CA THR A 150 5.02 -39.84 12.63
C THR A 150 6.04 -39.41 13.69
N ALA A 151 6.03 -38.12 14.02
CA ALA A 151 6.82 -37.59 15.12
C ALA A 151 6.42 -38.27 16.44
N THR A 152 7.35 -38.96 17.10
CA THR A 152 7.13 -39.45 18.46
C THR A 152 7.42 -38.32 19.46
N LYS A 153 6.68 -38.26 20.58
CA LYS A 153 6.93 -37.28 21.66
C LYS A 153 8.33 -37.37 22.31
N SER A 154 9.16 -38.31 21.89
CA SER A 154 10.53 -38.52 22.35
C SER A 154 11.59 -38.23 21.29
N GLY A 155 11.24 -37.74 20.10
CA GLY A 155 12.20 -37.46 19.02
C GLY A 155 13.00 -38.68 18.55
N ILE A 156 12.38 -39.87 18.54
CA ILE A 156 13.01 -41.13 18.13
C ILE A 156 12.11 -41.82 17.11
N PHE A 157 12.56 -41.88 15.86
CA PHE A 157 11.94 -42.71 14.82
C PHE A 157 12.31 -44.18 15.07
N LYS A 158 11.33 -44.99 15.48
CA LYS A 158 11.50 -46.44 15.57
C LYS A 158 11.29 -47.09 14.20
N ASN A 159 12.23 -47.98 13.85
CA ASN A 159 12.33 -48.80 12.64
C ASN A 159 12.87 -48.07 11.41
N SER A 160 13.96 -48.64 10.86
CA SER A 160 14.68 -48.13 9.69
C SER A 160 14.13 -48.70 8.39
N TYR A 161 14.07 -47.85 7.35
CA TYR A 161 13.80 -48.17 5.93
C TYR A 161 12.38 -48.67 5.53
N PRO A 162 11.77 -48.07 4.50
CA PRO A 162 11.83 -46.67 4.07
C PRO A 162 10.48 -45.98 4.31
N LEU A 163 10.47 -45.00 5.22
CA LEU A 163 9.27 -44.21 5.56
C LEU A 163 8.83 -43.28 4.43
N ILE A 164 9.77 -42.88 3.58
CA ILE A 164 9.57 -42.01 2.41
C ILE A 164 9.80 -42.83 1.15
N GLN A 165 8.89 -42.75 0.19
CA GLN A 165 8.89 -43.58 -1.03
C GLN A 165 8.40 -42.78 -2.24
N GLU A 166 9.00 -42.96 -3.41
CA GLU A 166 8.51 -42.38 -4.66
C GLU A 166 7.18 -43.05 -5.05
N LEU A 167 6.15 -42.23 -5.31
CA LEU A 167 4.84 -42.68 -5.80
C LEU A 167 4.70 -42.47 -7.31
N THR A 168 5.18 -41.33 -7.81
CA THR A 168 4.92 -40.86 -9.18
C THR A 168 6.09 -40.01 -9.70
N THR A 169 6.52 -40.26 -10.94
CA THR A 169 7.31 -39.30 -11.73
C THR A 169 6.39 -38.62 -12.75
N ILE A 170 6.40 -37.29 -12.82
CA ILE A 170 5.79 -36.49 -13.89
C ILE A 170 6.89 -36.15 -14.91
N TYR A 171 6.56 -36.21 -16.21
CA TYR A 171 7.42 -35.77 -17.30
C TYR A 171 6.64 -35.00 -18.37
N SER A 172 7.36 -34.20 -19.17
CA SER A 172 6.83 -33.59 -20.40
C SER A 172 7.31 -34.35 -21.63
N LEU A 173 6.52 -34.34 -22.70
CA LEU A 173 6.96 -34.81 -24.02
C LEU A 173 7.80 -33.78 -24.77
N LEU A 174 7.67 -32.50 -24.41
CA LEU A 174 8.49 -31.42 -24.96
C LEU A 174 9.91 -31.49 -24.41
N ASP A 175 10.84 -30.78 -25.05
CA ASP A 175 12.15 -30.55 -24.45
C ASP A 175 12.09 -29.27 -23.61
N VAL A 176 12.24 -29.41 -22.29
CA VAL A 176 11.92 -28.36 -21.31
C VAL A 176 13.13 -27.82 -20.57
N GLY A 177 14.25 -28.56 -20.58
CA GLY A 177 15.43 -28.27 -19.77
C GLY A 177 15.16 -28.37 -18.27
N ASP A 178 15.81 -27.50 -17.50
CA ASP A 178 15.65 -27.41 -16.06
C ASP A 178 14.21 -27.03 -15.63
N ILE A 179 13.75 -27.55 -14.49
CA ILE A 179 12.47 -27.19 -13.88
C ILE A 179 12.74 -26.45 -12.57
N PHE A 180 12.76 -25.12 -12.63
CA PHE A 180 13.16 -24.25 -11.51
C PHE A 180 12.04 -24.02 -10.48
N SER A 181 10.77 -24.01 -10.91
CA SER A 181 9.65 -23.56 -10.09
C SER A 181 8.44 -24.50 -10.12
N ILE A 182 7.77 -24.65 -8.98
CA ILE A 182 6.51 -25.39 -8.82
C ILE A 182 5.51 -24.67 -7.91
N ALA A 183 4.26 -24.58 -8.38
CA ALA A 183 3.16 -23.97 -7.66
C ALA A 183 1.95 -24.95 -7.62
N LEU A 184 1.41 -25.21 -6.43
CA LEU A 184 0.38 -26.22 -6.22
C LEU A 184 -0.95 -25.57 -5.82
N SER A 185 -1.96 -25.72 -6.69
CA SER A 185 -3.34 -25.38 -6.35
C SER A 185 -3.93 -26.50 -5.51
N HIS A 186 -4.23 -26.19 -4.25
CA HIS A 186 -4.82 -27.12 -3.31
C HIS A 186 -6.33 -27.27 -3.52
N LYS A 187 -7.02 -26.20 -3.94
CA LYS A 187 -8.44 -26.20 -4.28
C LYS A 187 -8.77 -27.09 -5.49
N LEU A 188 -7.95 -27.03 -6.55
CA LEU A 188 -8.18 -27.76 -7.80
C LEU A 188 -7.41 -29.09 -7.88
N ASN A 189 -6.46 -29.31 -6.96
CA ASN A 189 -5.46 -30.39 -6.97
C ASN A 189 -4.65 -30.42 -8.28
N VAL A 190 -4.02 -29.29 -8.59
CA VAL A 190 -3.28 -29.04 -9.84
C VAL A 190 -1.87 -28.56 -9.53
N LEU A 191 -0.87 -29.26 -10.03
CA LEU A 191 0.52 -28.82 -9.99
C LEU A 191 0.84 -28.04 -11.28
N PHE A 192 1.25 -26.79 -11.12
CA PHE A 192 1.84 -25.96 -12.16
C PHE A 192 3.37 -26.00 -12.00
N PHE A 193 4.11 -26.04 -13.11
CA PHE A 193 5.57 -26.00 -13.11
C PHE A 193 6.12 -25.10 -14.23
N GLY A 194 7.21 -24.39 -13.92
CA GLY A 194 7.89 -23.44 -14.80
C GLY A 194 9.27 -23.96 -15.19
N THR A 195 9.63 -23.76 -16.46
CA THR A 195 10.75 -24.47 -17.10
C THR A 195 11.75 -23.55 -17.79
N GLN A 196 12.94 -24.08 -18.06
CA GLN A 196 14.05 -23.37 -18.71
C GLN A 196 13.72 -22.93 -20.15
N ASN A 197 12.93 -23.71 -20.89
CA ASN A 197 12.39 -23.29 -22.19
C ASN A 197 11.22 -22.28 -22.08
N ALA A 198 11.13 -21.54 -20.97
CA ALA A 198 10.17 -20.48 -20.66
C ALA A 198 8.68 -20.88 -20.78
N CYS A 199 8.35 -22.15 -20.57
CA CYS A 199 6.98 -22.66 -20.62
C CYS A 199 6.36 -22.76 -19.22
N ILE A 200 5.06 -22.46 -19.12
CA ILE A 200 4.25 -22.87 -17.96
C ILE A 200 3.49 -24.13 -18.36
N GLN A 201 3.58 -25.19 -17.54
CA GLN A 201 2.91 -26.47 -17.78
C GLN A 201 2.14 -26.92 -16.54
N TRP A 202 1.07 -27.71 -16.69
CA TRP A 202 0.28 -28.16 -15.54
C TRP A 202 -0.35 -29.55 -15.63
N VAL A 203 -0.45 -30.21 -14.48
CA VAL A 203 -1.00 -31.55 -14.32
C VAL A 203 -2.05 -31.55 -13.22
N ASN A 204 -3.26 -32.05 -13.53
CA ASN A 204 -4.28 -32.32 -12.52
C ASN A 204 -4.01 -33.68 -11.88
N LEU A 205 -3.78 -33.70 -10.56
CA LEU A 205 -3.38 -34.87 -9.79
C LEU A 205 -4.58 -35.75 -9.36
N SER A 206 -5.81 -35.26 -9.54
CA SER A 206 -7.04 -36.03 -9.26
C SER A 206 -7.47 -36.95 -10.41
N ASP A 207 -7.12 -36.62 -11.66
CA ASP A 207 -7.58 -37.42 -12.81
C ASP A 207 -6.74 -38.70 -12.99
N LYS A 208 -7.36 -39.83 -12.63
CA LYS A 208 -6.78 -41.17 -12.75
C LYS A 208 -6.44 -41.58 -14.19
N LYS A 209 -6.96 -40.90 -15.22
CA LYS A 209 -6.56 -41.11 -16.63
C LYS A 209 -5.10 -40.73 -16.89
N ASN A 210 -4.56 -39.78 -16.12
CA ASN A 210 -3.20 -39.28 -16.29
C ASN A 210 -2.14 -40.28 -15.80
N PHE A 211 -2.52 -41.27 -14.97
CA PHE A 211 -1.61 -42.21 -14.33
C PHE A 211 -1.33 -43.43 -15.22
N ILE A 212 -0.18 -43.40 -15.89
CA ILE A 212 0.32 -44.49 -16.73
C ILE A 212 1.13 -45.46 -15.86
N LYS A 213 0.89 -46.77 -16.00
CA LYS A 213 1.73 -47.80 -15.37
C LYS A 213 3.12 -47.86 -16.03
N VAL A 214 4.16 -48.01 -15.21
CA VAL A 214 5.53 -48.22 -15.70
C VAL A 214 5.58 -49.47 -16.59
N SER A 215 6.22 -49.32 -17.75
CA SER A 215 6.58 -50.40 -18.66
C SER A 215 7.80 -49.96 -19.46
N LYS A 216 8.56 -50.88 -20.07
CA LYS A 216 9.71 -50.52 -20.92
C LYS A 216 9.32 -49.53 -22.03
N LYS A 217 8.13 -49.70 -22.66
CA LYS A 217 7.62 -48.77 -23.67
C LYS A 217 7.28 -47.37 -23.10
N THR A 218 6.94 -47.28 -21.81
CA THR A 218 6.72 -46.00 -21.13
C THR A 218 8.03 -45.35 -20.70
N LEU A 219 9.02 -46.13 -20.24
CA LEU A 219 10.33 -45.63 -19.82
C LEU A 219 11.08 -44.94 -20.97
N ASN A 220 10.99 -45.46 -22.19
CA ASN A 220 11.56 -44.83 -23.40
C ASN A 220 10.99 -43.43 -23.73
N LYS A 221 9.94 -42.95 -23.04
CA LYS A 221 9.43 -41.58 -23.17
C LYS A 221 10.11 -40.57 -22.23
N LEU A 222 10.80 -41.01 -21.18
CA LEU A 222 11.40 -40.11 -20.20
C LEU A 222 12.54 -39.29 -20.83
N PRO A 223 12.69 -37.98 -20.52
CA PRO A 223 13.67 -37.10 -21.17
C PRO A 223 15.12 -37.63 -21.22
N PHE A 224 15.57 -38.33 -20.18
CA PHE A 224 16.92 -38.91 -20.10
C PHE A 224 17.06 -40.31 -20.73
N LEU A 225 15.97 -40.91 -21.24
CA LEU A 225 15.91 -42.22 -21.89
C LEU A 225 15.35 -42.20 -23.32
N ARG A 226 14.82 -41.07 -23.80
CA ARG A 226 14.43 -40.88 -25.21
C ARG A 226 15.66 -40.66 -26.08
N TYR A 227 15.59 -41.07 -27.35
CA TYR A 227 16.58 -40.73 -28.38
C TYR A 227 16.19 -39.40 -29.02
N ASP A 228 17.08 -38.41 -29.02
CA ASP A 228 16.85 -37.16 -29.74
C ASP A 228 17.69 -37.08 -31.02
N LYS A 229 17.02 -36.88 -32.16
CA LYS A 229 17.69 -36.91 -33.47
C LYS A 229 18.62 -35.71 -33.70
N PHE A 230 18.46 -34.61 -32.98
CA PHE A 230 19.35 -33.45 -33.07
C PHE A 230 20.56 -33.61 -32.14
N PHE A 231 20.33 -33.94 -30.86
CA PHE A 231 21.40 -34.03 -29.86
C PHE A 231 22.21 -35.33 -29.90
N ASP A 232 21.61 -36.49 -30.17
CA ASP A 232 22.33 -37.79 -30.23
C ASP A 232 22.96 -38.08 -31.61
N SER A 233 22.74 -37.23 -32.62
CA SER A 233 23.31 -37.42 -33.96
C SER A 233 24.78 -37.01 -34.04
N LYS A 234 25.69 -37.97 -33.88
CA LYS A 234 27.11 -37.77 -34.21
C LYS A 234 27.27 -37.39 -35.69
N PRO A 235 27.91 -36.26 -36.04
CA PRO A 235 28.06 -35.83 -37.43
C PRO A 235 28.95 -36.79 -38.23
N GLY A 236 28.48 -37.19 -39.42
CA GLY A 236 29.31 -37.81 -40.46
C GLY A 236 29.26 -39.33 -40.64
N VAL A 237 28.58 -40.11 -39.79
CA VAL A 237 28.60 -41.59 -39.87
C VAL A 237 27.23 -42.19 -40.24
N ARG A 238 27.10 -42.71 -41.47
CA ARG A 238 25.88 -43.39 -42.00
C ARG A 238 25.63 -44.80 -41.40
N GLY A 239 25.78 -44.97 -40.09
CA GLY A 239 25.63 -46.30 -39.44
C GLY A 239 25.47 -46.29 -37.92
N SER A 240 25.29 -45.13 -37.29
CA SER A 240 25.27 -44.97 -35.82
C SER A 240 23.97 -45.41 -35.13
N GLU A 241 22.82 -45.35 -35.83
CA GLU A 241 21.49 -45.56 -35.23
C GLU A 241 21.37 -46.88 -34.45
N LYS A 242 21.93 -47.98 -34.97
CA LYS A 242 21.89 -49.31 -34.31
C LYS A 242 22.68 -49.37 -33.00
N ASN A 243 23.75 -48.58 -32.85
CA ASN A 243 24.54 -48.57 -31.63
C ASN A 243 23.88 -47.71 -30.56
N PHE A 244 23.39 -46.52 -30.92
CA PHE A 244 22.62 -45.66 -30.00
C PHE A 244 21.34 -46.35 -29.51
N SER A 245 20.61 -47.06 -30.38
CA SER A 245 19.44 -47.82 -29.94
C SER A 245 19.78 -48.96 -28.97
N ASN A 246 20.97 -49.55 -29.08
CA ASN A 246 21.45 -50.55 -28.11
C ASN A 246 21.82 -49.88 -26.78
N GLU A 247 22.62 -48.80 -26.79
CA GLU A 247 22.98 -48.05 -25.58
C GLU A 247 21.74 -47.54 -24.81
N ILE A 248 20.71 -47.07 -25.52
CA ILE A 248 19.44 -46.64 -24.91
C ILE A 248 18.64 -47.83 -24.37
N ASN A 249 18.57 -48.95 -25.09
CA ASN A 249 17.94 -50.16 -24.56
C ASN A 249 18.66 -50.70 -23.33
N GLU A 250 20.00 -50.60 -23.26
CA GLU A 250 20.79 -50.95 -22.06
C GLU A 250 20.53 -49.99 -20.89
N LYS A 251 20.47 -48.67 -21.13
CA LYS A 251 20.08 -47.67 -20.11
C LYS A 251 18.67 -47.96 -19.56
N VAL A 252 17.69 -48.18 -20.45
CA VAL A 252 16.30 -48.51 -20.09
C VAL A 252 16.23 -49.82 -19.32
N GLN A 253 16.94 -50.86 -19.77
CA GLN A 253 16.98 -52.15 -19.10
C GLN A 253 17.56 -52.01 -17.69
N LYS A 254 18.70 -51.31 -17.54
CA LYS A 254 19.34 -51.03 -16.26
C LYS A 254 18.43 -50.23 -15.30
N TYR A 255 17.62 -49.30 -15.83
CA TYR A 255 16.64 -48.54 -15.04
C TYR A 255 15.43 -49.40 -14.63
N SER A 256 14.90 -50.21 -15.55
CA SER A 256 13.85 -51.22 -15.27
C SER A 256 14.30 -52.19 -14.18
N ASP A 257 15.53 -52.70 -14.28
CA ASP A 257 16.15 -53.62 -13.31
C ASP A 257 16.48 -52.96 -11.97
N LYS A 258 16.50 -51.61 -11.89
CA LYS A 258 16.62 -50.85 -10.64
C LYS A 258 15.24 -50.74 -9.96
N LEU A 259 14.21 -50.35 -10.72
CA LEU A 259 12.82 -50.25 -10.25
C LEU A 259 12.24 -51.60 -9.79
N GLU A 260 12.51 -52.69 -10.51
CA GLU A 260 12.06 -54.03 -10.11
C GLU A 260 12.73 -54.49 -8.79
N LYS A 261 13.96 -54.04 -8.49
CA LYS A 261 14.66 -54.33 -7.23
C LYS A 261 14.14 -53.50 -6.05
N THR A 262 13.74 -52.26 -6.27
CA THR A 262 13.21 -51.38 -5.20
C THR A 262 11.75 -51.68 -4.82
N LYS A 263 11.04 -52.51 -5.62
CA LYS A 263 9.63 -52.88 -5.43
C LYS A 263 8.68 -51.67 -5.32
N SER A 264 9.02 -50.54 -5.95
CA SER A 264 8.17 -49.36 -5.96
C SER A 264 6.91 -49.62 -6.81
N ASN A 265 5.74 -49.27 -6.29
CA ASN A 265 4.49 -49.20 -7.06
C ASN A 265 4.46 -47.92 -7.89
N LEU A 266 5.55 -47.63 -8.61
CA LEU A 266 5.75 -46.37 -9.31
C LEU A 266 4.72 -46.20 -10.44
N SER A 267 4.16 -45.01 -10.50
CA SER A 267 3.32 -44.54 -11.60
C SER A 267 4.02 -43.40 -12.36
N LEU A 268 3.63 -43.18 -13.61
CA LEU A 268 4.14 -42.08 -14.43
C LEU A 268 2.97 -41.19 -14.85
N ILE A 269 3.16 -39.88 -14.86
CA ILE A 269 2.21 -38.95 -15.48
C ILE A 269 2.86 -38.23 -16.66
N GLU A 270 2.22 -38.35 -17.81
CA GLU A 270 2.55 -37.57 -19.02
C GLU A 270 1.82 -36.23 -18.95
N THR A 271 2.55 -35.13 -19.10
CA THR A 271 1.95 -33.79 -19.13
C THR A 271 1.13 -33.60 -20.41
N PRO A 272 -0.17 -33.28 -20.33
CA PRO A 272 -1.01 -33.11 -21.52
C PRO A 272 -0.54 -31.94 -22.38
N LEU A 273 -0.46 -32.12 -23.71
CA LEU A 273 -0.04 -31.06 -24.64
C LEU A 273 -0.96 -29.82 -24.64
N ASN A 274 -2.23 -29.99 -24.23
CA ASN A 274 -3.19 -28.89 -24.06
C ASN A 274 -2.95 -28.09 -22.76
N ASN A 275 -2.11 -28.58 -21.85
CA ASN A 275 -1.77 -27.96 -20.57
C ASN A 275 -0.36 -27.34 -20.62
N VAL A 276 -0.04 -26.68 -21.73
CA VAL A 276 1.24 -26.02 -21.96
C VAL A 276 0.96 -24.62 -22.52
N ILE A 277 1.53 -23.59 -21.89
CA ILE A 277 1.71 -22.27 -22.49
C ILE A 277 3.19 -22.17 -22.90
N PRO A 278 3.53 -22.32 -24.19
CA PRO A 278 4.88 -22.15 -24.67
C PRO A 278 5.26 -20.67 -24.68
N PHE A 279 6.50 -20.35 -24.30
CA PHE A 279 7.00 -18.96 -24.22
C PHE A 279 6.08 -18.04 -23.39
N ALA A 280 5.64 -18.53 -22.22
CA ALA A 280 4.88 -17.75 -21.25
C ALA A 280 5.68 -16.51 -20.78
N HIS A 281 7.01 -16.66 -20.73
CA HIS A 281 8.00 -15.61 -20.54
C HIS A 281 9.04 -15.65 -21.68
N ASN A 282 9.88 -14.62 -21.75
CA ASN A 282 11.05 -14.56 -22.63
C ASN A 282 12.36 -14.97 -21.91
N GLY A 283 12.24 -15.65 -20.76
CA GLY A 283 13.36 -16.11 -19.93
C GLY A 283 12.97 -17.28 -19.02
N PHE A 284 13.93 -17.84 -18.29
CA PHE A 284 13.72 -18.99 -17.40
C PHE A 284 12.77 -18.62 -16.25
N ILE A 285 11.81 -19.48 -15.91
CA ILE A 285 10.75 -19.18 -14.93
C ILE A 285 11.19 -19.62 -13.52
N TYR A 286 11.73 -18.68 -12.73
CA TYR A 286 12.46 -18.98 -11.50
C TYR A 286 11.59 -19.23 -10.26
N ASP A 287 10.50 -18.47 -10.05
CA ASP A 287 9.56 -18.68 -8.95
C ASP A 287 8.10 -18.56 -9.43
N MET A 288 7.20 -19.26 -8.74
CA MET A 288 5.76 -19.27 -9.02
C MET A 288 4.94 -19.50 -7.75
N LYS A 289 3.87 -18.73 -7.56
CA LYS A 289 2.98 -18.85 -6.38
C LYS A 289 1.51 -18.80 -6.77
N ILE A 290 0.70 -19.66 -6.15
CA ILE A 290 -0.77 -19.59 -6.20
C ILE A 290 -1.24 -18.62 -5.12
N VAL A 291 -2.19 -17.75 -5.46
CA VAL A 291 -2.85 -16.84 -4.51
C VAL A 291 -4.37 -16.91 -4.62
N PRO A 292 -5.12 -16.66 -3.53
CA PRO A 292 -6.58 -16.62 -3.56
C PRO A 292 -7.08 -15.39 -4.32
N SER A 293 -8.29 -15.48 -4.88
CA SER A 293 -8.95 -14.38 -5.60
C SER A 293 -9.21 -13.13 -4.74
N SER A 294 -9.22 -13.26 -3.42
CA SER A 294 -9.39 -12.14 -2.48
C SER A 294 -8.27 -11.09 -2.53
N LEU A 295 -7.06 -11.44 -2.99
CA LEU A 295 -5.98 -10.44 -3.16
C LEU A 295 -6.23 -9.49 -4.35
N PHE A 296 -7.07 -9.90 -5.30
CA PHE A 296 -7.45 -9.09 -6.46
C PHE A 296 -8.91 -8.59 -6.37
N GLN A 297 -9.53 -8.68 -5.20
CA GLN A 297 -10.89 -8.20 -5.00
C GLN A 297 -10.94 -6.68 -5.18
N GLY A 298 -11.74 -6.20 -6.14
CA GLY A 298 -11.79 -4.78 -6.50
C GLY A 298 -10.61 -4.26 -7.33
N SER A 299 -9.69 -5.12 -7.78
CA SER A 299 -8.63 -4.69 -8.70
C SER A 299 -9.18 -4.17 -10.02
N ASN A 300 -8.47 -3.22 -10.62
CA ASN A 300 -8.81 -2.63 -11.92
C ASN A 300 -7.87 -3.18 -13.01
N PHE A 301 -7.98 -4.48 -13.31
CA PHE A 301 -7.22 -5.08 -14.42
C PHE A 301 -7.58 -4.40 -15.76
N PRO A 302 -6.58 -4.12 -16.63
CA PRO A 302 -6.83 -3.56 -17.96
C PRO A 302 -7.87 -4.37 -18.75
N ASN A 303 -8.68 -3.68 -19.56
CA ASN A 303 -9.78 -4.24 -20.35
C ASN A 303 -10.93 -4.86 -19.52
N HIS A 304 -11.13 -4.40 -18.28
CA HIS A 304 -12.27 -4.75 -17.40
C HIS A 304 -12.52 -6.27 -17.28
N VAL A 305 -11.45 -7.06 -17.11
CA VAL A 305 -11.60 -8.52 -16.99
C VAL A 305 -12.43 -8.86 -15.75
N ASN A 306 -13.52 -9.61 -15.91
CA ASN A 306 -14.32 -10.06 -14.78
C ASN A 306 -13.53 -11.05 -13.90
N ILE A 307 -13.12 -10.56 -12.74
CA ILE A 307 -12.32 -11.20 -11.69
C ILE A 307 -13.06 -12.39 -11.05
N GLU A 308 -14.39 -12.29 -10.90
CA GLU A 308 -15.24 -13.29 -10.25
C GLU A 308 -15.33 -14.62 -11.03
N LYS A 309 -14.74 -14.68 -12.24
CA LYS A 309 -14.64 -15.90 -13.07
C LYS A 309 -13.46 -16.81 -12.72
N PHE A 310 -12.52 -16.37 -11.88
CA PHE A 310 -11.31 -17.13 -11.54
C PHE A 310 -11.37 -17.66 -10.11
N SER A 311 -11.02 -18.94 -9.93
CA SER A 311 -11.08 -19.60 -8.62
C SER A 311 -9.91 -19.24 -7.71
N GLU A 312 -8.75 -19.02 -8.33
CA GLU A 312 -7.40 -18.79 -7.79
C GLU A 312 -6.58 -18.11 -8.90
N TYR A 313 -5.40 -17.58 -8.55
CA TYR A 313 -4.50 -16.92 -9.48
C TYR A 313 -3.10 -17.53 -9.37
N LEU A 314 -2.41 -17.68 -10.51
CA LEU A 314 -0.99 -18.02 -10.57
C LEU A 314 -0.21 -16.72 -10.82
N ILE A 315 0.84 -16.49 -10.04
CA ILE A 315 1.85 -15.46 -10.28
C ILE A 315 3.14 -16.20 -10.68
N SER A 316 3.77 -15.79 -11.79
CA SER A 316 5.04 -16.37 -12.27
C SER A 316 6.08 -15.29 -12.53
N THR A 317 7.35 -15.59 -12.23
CA THR A 317 8.49 -14.68 -12.43
C THR A 317 9.51 -15.30 -13.37
N ALA A 318 10.26 -14.49 -14.11
CA ALA A 318 11.31 -15.01 -14.97
C ALA A 318 12.49 -14.07 -15.20
N GLY A 319 13.49 -14.61 -15.87
CA GLY A 319 14.67 -13.87 -16.38
C GLY A 319 14.38 -12.82 -17.46
N ASP A 320 13.12 -12.56 -17.81
CA ASP A 320 12.71 -11.45 -18.68
C ASP A 320 12.35 -10.18 -17.91
N GLY A 321 12.51 -10.17 -16.59
CA GLY A 321 12.18 -9.03 -15.71
C GLY A 321 10.68 -8.86 -15.45
N LEU A 322 9.82 -9.70 -16.04
CA LEU A 322 8.38 -9.61 -15.90
C LEU A 322 7.89 -10.52 -14.77
N VAL A 323 6.94 -10.02 -13.98
CA VAL A 323 6.06 -10.87 -13.16
C VAL A 323 4.69 -10.91 -13.81
N LYS A 324 4.23 -12.10 -14.20
CA LYS A 324 2.96 -12.28 -14.93
C LYS A 324 1.88 -12.86 -14.03
N ILE A 325 0.70 -12.27 -14.12
CA ILE A 325 -0.50 -12.62 -13.35
C ILE A 325 -1.46 -13.38 -14.28
N TRP A 326 -1.80 -14.60 -13.89
CA TRP A 326 -2.65 -15.51 -14.65
C TRP A 326 -3.87 -15.92 -13.81
N GLY A 327 -5.08 -15.68 -14.33
CA GLY A 327 -6.31 -16.17 -13.71
C GLY A 327 -6.51 -17.66 -14.02
N ILE A 328 -6.87 -18.45 -13.01
CA ILE A 328 -7.16 -19.88 -13.15
C ILE A 328 -8.68 -20.10 -13.21
N TYR A 329 -9.16 -20.70 -14.29
CA TYR A 329 -10.56 -21.10 -14.42
C TYR A 329 -10.87 -22.41 -13.68
N ASP A 330 -11.98 -22.44 -12.95
CA ASP A 330 -12.50 -23.66 -12.32
C ASP A 330 -13.28 -24.55 -13.32
N LYS A 331 -13.40 -25.85 -13.01
CA LYS A 331 -13.87 -26.90 -13.92
C LYS A 331 -15.41 -26.96 -14.02
N VAL A 332 -16.01 -26.01 -14.73
CA VAL A 332 -17.39 -26.14 -15.27
C VAL A 332 -17.40 -26.60 -16.74
N ILE A 333 -16.26 -26.54 -17.43
CA ILE A 333 -16.09 -26.98 -18.83
C ILE A 333 -15.19 -28.23 -18.89
N GLU A 334 -15.52 -29.17 -19.79
CA GLU A 334 -15.07 -30.57 -19.78
C GLU A 334 -13.56 -30.82 -19.88
N ASN A 335 -12.75 -29.81 -20.22
CA ASN A 335 -11.37 -29.98 -20.68
C ASN A 335 -10.27 -29.90 -19.59
N GLY A 336 -10.50 -29.21 -18.47
CA GLY A 336 -9.46 -29.01 -17.45
C GLY A 336 -9.50 -27.66 -16.74
N PRO A 337 -8.64 -27.43 -15.73
CA PRO A 337 -8.27 -26.08 -15.35
C PRO A 337 -7.53 -25.40 -16.52
N GLN A 338 -7.73 -24.11 -16.72
CA GLN A 338 -7.04 -23.33 -17.75
C GLN A 338 -6.51 -22.02 -17.17
N LEU A 339 -5.33 -21.62 -17.62
CA LEU A 339 -4.73 -20.32 -17.34
C LEU A 339 -5.15 -19.30 -18.39
N LYS A 340 -5.43 -18.07 -17.95
CA LYS A 340 -5.54 -16.89 -18.82
C LYS A 340 -4.60 -15.79 -18.31
N PHE A 341 -3.75 -15.27 -19.18
CA PHE A 341 -2.96 -14.05 -18.91
C PHE A 341 -3.87 -12.85 -18.64
N LEU A 342 -3.54 -12.07 -17.60
CA LEU A 342 -4.30 -10.89 -17.18
C LEU A 342 -3.47 -9.61 -17.22
N HIS A 343 -2.25 -9.66 -16.68
CA HIS A 343 -1.37 -8.50 -16.57
C HIS A 343 0.09 -8.92 -16.34
N GLU A 344 1.01 -8.00 -16.58
CA GLU A 344 2.43 -8.14 -16.30
C GLU A 344 2.95 -6.90 -15.57
N LEU A 345 3.83 -7.13 -14.60
CA LEU A 345 4.50 -6.10 -13.81
C LEU A 345 5.97 -6.07 -14.24
N ASP A 346 6.40 -4.95 -14.82
CA ASP A 346 7.76 -4.78 -15.33
C ASP A 346 8.72 -4.37 -14.20
N ASN A 347 9.68 -5.25 -13.90
CA ASN A 347 10.67 -5.01 -12.85
C ASN A 347 12.02 -4.55 -13.40
N GLU A 348 12.16 -4.28 -14.70
CA GLU A 348 13.37 -3.85 -15.43
C GLU A 348 14.54 -4.87 -15.42
N ASP A 349 14.79 -5.51 -14.27
CA ASP A 349 15.81 -6.55 -14.06
C ASP A 349 15.18 -7.94 -13.78
N PRO A 350 15.85 -9.04 -14.16
CA PRO A 350 15.44 -10.43 -13.89
C PRO A 350 14.92 -10.71 -12.48
N VAL A 351 13.73 -11.32 -12.38
CA VAL A 351 13.06 -11.61 -11.10
C VAL A 351 13.26 -13.07 -10.70
N LEU A 352 14.20 -13.33 -9.80
CA LEU A 352 14.60 -14.68 -9.40
C LEU A 352 13.70 -15.30 -8.32
N SER A 353 13.14 -14.49 -7.42
CA SER A 353 12.29 -14.97 -6.33
C SER A 353 11.23 -13.94 -5.93
N ILE A 354 10.10 -14.40 -5.39
CA ILE A 354 9.03 -13.53 -4.87
C ILE A 354 8.61 -13.93 -3.47
N THR A 355 8.07 -13.00 -2.70
CA THR A 355 7.25 -13.32 -1.52
C THR A 355 6.04 -12.39 -1.42
N ILE A 356 5.01 -12.80 -0.67
CA ILE A 356 3.71 -12.13 -0.65
C ILE A 356 3.22 -11.98 0.79
N ASN A 357 2.76 -10.78 1.15
CA ASN A 357 2.14 -10.48 2.44
C ASN A 357 0.95 -9.54 2.25
N GLY A 358 -0.26 -10.00 2.61
CA GLY A 358 -1.49 -9.26 2.31
C GLY A 358 -1.59 -9.01 0.80
N VAL A 359 -1.80 -7.75 0.42
CA VAL A 359 -1.82 -7.32 -1.00
C VAL A 359 -0.43 -7.05 -1.60
N PHE A 360 0.66 -7.14 -0.81
CA PHE A 360 1.99 -6.78 -1.29
C PHE A 360 2.76 -7.97 -1.85
N LEU A 361 3.25 -7.81 -3.08
CA LEU A 361 4.20 -8.69 -3.74
C LEU A 361 5.60 -8.06 -3.69
N TYR A 362 6.57 -8.79 -3.13
CA TYR A 362 7.97 -8.40 -3.06
C TYR A 362 8.76 -9.20 -4.10
N CYS A 363 9.35 -8.52 -5.09
CA CYS A 363 10.11 -9.11 -6.20
C CYS A 363 11.62 -8.95 -5.96
N GLY A 364 12.35 -10.06 -5.91
CA GLY A 364 13.81 -10.09 -5.73
C GLY A 364 14.54 -10.11 -7.07
N LEU A 365 15.38 -9.11 -7.30
CA LEU A 365 16.05 -8.87 -8.58
C LEU A 365 17.53 -9.32 -8.57
N THR A 366 18.12 -9.51 -9.74
CA THR A 366 19.56 -9.78 -9.90
C THR A 366 20.46 -8.63 -9.47
N ASP A 367 20.00 -7.39 -9.61
CA ASP A 367 20.77 -6.18 -9.31
C ASP A 367 20.92 -5.87 -7.79
N SER A 368 20.43 -6.78 -6.92
CA SER A 368 20.30 -6.66 -5.46
C SER A 368 19.10 -5.86 -4.94
N LYS A 369 18.24 -5.26 -5.77
CA LYS A 369 17.07 -4.49 -5.31
C LYS A 369 15.85 -5.38 -5.04
N VAL A 370 14.93 -4.88 -4.22
CA VAL A 370 13.57 -5.45 -4.09
C VAL A 370 12.53 -4.43 -4.53
N LYS A 371 11.72 -4.76 -5.54
CA LYS A 371 10.54 -3.99 -5.95
C LYS A 371 9.31 -4.51 -5.22
N VAL A 372 8.52 -3.62 -4.62
CA VAL A 372 7.30 -3.96 -3.87
C VAL A 372 6.08 -3.41 -4.59
N TRP A 373 5.19 -4.30 -4.99
CA TRP A 373 3.98 -4.02 -5.75
C TRP A 373 2.73 -4.22 -4.89
N ASP A 374 1.80 -3.28 -4.95
CA ASP A 374 0.44 -3.44 -4.47
C ASP A 374 -0.37 -4.20 -5.55
N LEU A 375 -0.65 -5.49 -5.31
CA LEU A 375 -1.44 -6.34 -6.20
C LEU A 375 -2.89 -5.85 -6.36
N SER A 376 -3.41 -5.10 -5.40
CA SER A 376 -4.79 -4.63 -5.43
C SER A 376 -4.97 -3.50 -6.46
N THR A 377 -4.00 -2.60 -6.59
CA THR A 377 -4.00 -1.50 -7.58
C THR A 377 -3.06 -1.70 -8.76
N LEU A 378 -2.23 -2.74 -8.75
CA LEU A 378 -1.18 -3.03 -9.74
C LEU A 378 -0.10 -1.92 -9.84
N GLN A 379 0.21 -1.27 -8.71
CA GLN A 379 1.19 -0.17 -8.65
C GLN A 379 2.46 -0.59 -7.91
N LEU A 380 3.63 -0.13 -8.39
CA LEU A 380 4.87 -0.16 -7.63
C LEU A 380 4.78 0.87 -6.49
N ILE A 381 4.91 0.43 -5.24
CA ILE A 381 4.77 1.29 -4.04
C ILE A 381 6.09 1.58 -3.33
N ARG A 382 7.09 0.69 -3.44
CA ARG A 382 8.38 0.82 -2.75
C ARG A 382 9.50 0.17 -3.56
N LEU A 383 10.67 0.80 -3.57
CA LEU A 383 11.93 0.22 -4.04
C LEU A 383 12.89 0.15 -2.86
N ILE A 384 13.43 -1.05 -2.58
CA ILE A 384 14.43 -1.27 -1.54
C ILE A 384 15.78 -1.43 -2.22
N ASP A 385 16.57 -0.35 -2.19
CA ASP A 385 17.86 -0.21 -2.87
C ASP A 385 18.87 0.46 -1.91
N LYS A 386 19.49 -0.35 -1.05
CA LYS A 386 20.53 0.08 -0.09
C LYS A 386 21.68 -0.92 0.10
N ASP A 387 21.69 -2.05 -0.63
CA ASP A 387 22.56 -3.19 -0.33
C ASP A 387 23.00 -3.97 -1.58
N ASN A 388 24.18 -3.62 -2.09
CA ASN A 388 24.88 -4.31 -3.18
C ASN A 388 25.44 -5.66 -2.70
N MET A 389 24.53 -6.61 -2.45
CA MET A 389 24.82 -7.93 -1.87
C MET A 389 24.73 -9.07 -2.89
N GLY A 390 24.51 -8.75 -4.17
CA GLY A 390 24.36 -9.72 -5.26
C GLY A 390 22.93 -10.20 -5.44
N GLU A 391 22.78 -11.14 -6.37
CA GLU A 391 21.48 -11.65 -6.86
C GLU A 391 20.60 -12.22 -5.73
N ILE A 392 19.29 -11.96 -5.81
CA ILE A 392 18.32 -12.39 -4.79
C ILE A 392 17.76 -13.78 -5.12
N ASN A 393 18.56 -14.80 -4.80
CA ASN A 393 18.22 -16.20 -4.97
C ASN A 393 16.91 -16.59 -4.25
N SER A 394 16.62 -16.00 -3.09
CA SER A 394 15.45 -16.36 -2.29
C SER A 394 14.96 -15.22 -1.40
N LEU A 395 13.63 -15.13 -1.24
CA LEU A 395 12.92 -14.16 -0.42
C LEU A 395 11.87 -14.83 0.45
N VAL A 396 11.83 -14.45 1.72
CA VAL A 396 10.74 -14.78 2.64
C VAL A 396 10.41 -13.57 3.52
N TYR A 397 9.14 -13.39 3.84
CA TYR A 397 8.65 -12.31 4.70
C TYR A 397 8.17 -12.89 6.03
N CYS A 398 8.44 -12.19 7.12
CA CYS A 398 8.14 -12.57 8.49
C CYS A 398 7.10 -11.60 9.09
N PRO A 399 5.80 -11.98 9.17
CA PRO A 399 4.76 -11.09 9.68
C PRO A 399 4.91 -10.75 11.16
N THR A 400 5.42 -11.67 11.97
CA THR A 400 5.58 -11.53 13.44
C THR A 400 6.65 -10.50 13.83
N LEU A 401 7.72 -10.41 13.02
CA LEU A 401 8.77 -9.38 13.14
C LEU A 401 8.58 -8.18 12.19
N ASN A 402 7.58 -8.21 11.31
CA ASN A 402 7.44 -7.31 10.17
C ASN A 402 8.79 -7.07 9.45
N CYS A 403 9.44 -8.16 9.02
CA CYS A 403 10.77 -8.15 8.43
C CYS A 403 10.82 -8.96 7.12
N LEU A 404 11.65 -8.53 6.17
CA LEU A 404 11.94 -9.23 4.93
C LEU A 404 13.34 -9.86 5.00
N PHE A 405 13.46 -11.15 4.72
CA PHE A 405 14.74 -11.86 4.64
C PHE A 405 15.09 -12.18 3.19
N LYS A 406 16.29 -11.76 2.78
CA LYS A 406 16.85 -11.83 1.42
C LYS A 406 18.09 -12.72 1.44
N GLY A 407 18.07 -13.84 0.74
CA GLY A 407 19.23 -14.71 0.53
C GLY A 407 19.96 -14.36 -0.78
N THR A 408 21.28 -14.17 -0.70
CA THR A 408 22.13 -13.84 -1.86
C THR A 408 23.47 -14.59 -1.84
N GLU A 409 24.25 -14.42 -2.92
CA GLU A 409 25.64 -14.87 -3.02
C GLU A 409 26.53 -14.48 -1.83
N THR A 410 26.27 -13.35 -1.16
CA THR A 410 27.12 -12.84 -0.07
C THR A 410 26.59 -13.16 1.34
N GLY A 411 25.37 -13.69 1.46
CA GLY A 411 24.77 -14.09 2.74
C GLY A 411 23.24 -13.91 2.77
N CYS A 412 22.63 -14.07 3.94
CA CYS A 412 21.25 -13.64 4.21
C CYS A 412 21.26 -12.25 4.86
N CYS A 413 20.38 -11.36 4.39
CA CYS A 413 20.16 -10.02 4.95
C CYS A 413 18.72 -9.89 5.48
N GLN A 414 18.54 -9.20 6.62
CA GLN A 414 17.23 -8.88 7.20
C GLN A 414 16.94 -7.39 7.06
N TYR A 415 15.80 -7.05 6.46
CA TYR A 415 15.27 -5.69 6.39
C TYR A 415 14.11 -5.55 7.35
N SER A 416 14.15 -4.52 8.19
CA SER A 416 12.98 -4.12 8.96
C SER A 416 11.98 -3.42 8.03
N MET A 417 10.75 -3.93 7.97
CA MET A 417 9.61 -3.18 7.45
C MET A 417 8.90 -2.39 8.57
N HIS A 418 9.34 -2.53 9.84
CA HIS A 418 9.07 -1.52 10.84
C HIS A 418 9.94 -0.29 10.57
N ILE A 419 9.30 0.85 10.39
CA ILE A 419 9.93 2.15 10.55
C ILE A 419 10.31 2.31 12.02
N SER A 420 11.58 2.63 12.29
CA SER A 420 11.98 3.21 13.58
C SER A 420 11.46 4.64 13.66
N SER A 421 10.51 4.87 14.57
CA SER A 421 10.36 6.20 15.15
C SER A 421 11.67 6.59 15.82
N GLU A 422 12.08 7.85 15.65
CA GLU A 422 13.21 8.48 16.34
C GLU A 422 14.63 8.01 15.96
N ASN A 423 14.98 8.16 14.68
CA ASN A 423 16.29 8.74 14.33
C ASN A 423 16.07 10.17 13.82
N TYR A 424 15.98 11.12 14.75
CA TYR A 424 16.01 12.55 14.41
C TYR A 424 17.44 12.99 14.17
N ASP A 425 17.82 13.14 12.90
CA ASP A 425 19.02 13.90 12.59
C ASP A 425 18.80 15.39 12.91
N ASN A 426 19.86 16.17 13.12
CA ASN A 426 19.80 17.52 13.70
C ASN A 426 19.05 18.57 12.83
N ASN A 427 18.58 18.16 11.64
CA ASN A 427 17.80 18.96 10.68
C ASN A 427 16.28 18.71 10.75
N ASN A 428 15.80 17.83 11.63
CA ASN A 428 14.41 17.31 11.70
C ASN A 428 13.96 16.38 10.57
N ASP A 429 14.83 16.00 9.62
CA ASP A 429 14.54 14.94 8.66
C ASP A 429 14.61 13.57 9.33
N VAL A 430 13.51 12.80 9.27
CA VAL A 430 13.48 11.40 9.73
C VAL A 430 14.02 10.53 8.60
N THR A 431 15.26 10.08 8.73
CA THR A 431 15.89 9.18 7.76
C THR A 431 15.39 7.75 7.97
N VAL A 432 14.58 7.25 7.04
CA VAL A 432 14.12 5.85 7.09
C VAL A 432 15.30 4.93 6.77
N ASP A 433 15.84 4.29 7.80
CA ASP A 433 17.01 3.44 7.62
C ASP A 433 16.65 2.03 7.14
N ASN A 434 16.27 1.95 5.86
CA ASN A 434 16.04 0.70 5.11
C ASN A 434 17.32 -0.14 4.89
N GLY A 435 18.38 0.05 5.68
CA GLY A 435 19.56 -0.80 5.65
C GLY A 435 19.26 -2.19 6.23
N ALA A 436 20.05 -3.20 5.86
CA ALA A 436 19.92 -4.51 6.48
C ALA A 436 20.30 -4.48 7.97
N VAL A 437 19.30 -4.61 8.85
CA VAL A 437 19.41 -4.65 10.32
C VAL A 437 20.27 -5.81 10.81
N TRP A 438 20.33 -6.90 10.03
CA TRP A 438 21.24 -8.02 10.26
C TRP A 438 21.74 -8.61 8.96
N LYS A 439 22.98 -9.13 9.00
CA LYS A 439 23.59 -9.91 7.92
C LYS A 439 24.23 -11.17 8.48
N SER A 440 23.94 -12.32 7.86
CA SER A 440 24.55 -13.60 8.24
C SER A 440 26.04 -13.59 7.98
N LYS A 441 26.82 -14.37 8.76
CA LYS A 441 28.23 -14.66 8.46
C LYS A 441 28.42 -15.78 7.43
N GLU A 442 27.33 -16.38 6.95
CA GLU A 442 27.34 -17.41 5.91
C GLU A 442 27.63 -16.81 4.52
N LYS A 443 28.12 -17.63 3.60
CA LYS A 443 28.38 -17.25 2.20
C LYS A 443 27.49 -18.07 1.27
N SER A 444 26.99 -17.43 0.21
CA SER A 444 26.10 -17.99 -0.81
C SER A 444 24.90 -18.73 -0.22
N ILE A 445 23.86 -17.95 0.07
CA ILE A 445 22.53 -18.44 0.44
C ILE A 445 21.67 -18.50 -0.82
N LEU A 446 21.13 -19.69 -1.06
CA LEU A 446 20.37 -20.05 -2.26
C LEU A 446 18.88 -20.24 -1.95
N ALA A 447 18.55 -20.65 -0.72
CA ALA A 447 17.16 -20.76 -0.26
C ALA A 447 16.98 -20.28 1.18
N VAL A 448 15.84 -19.63 1.46
CA VAL A 448 15.45 -19.13 2.78
C VAL A 448 13.96 -19.42 3.02
N ASP A 449 13.60 -19.90 4.22
CA ASP A 449 12.21 -20.19 4.62
C ASP A 449 12.00 -19.89 6.13
N ILE A 450 10.74 -19.76 6.58
CA ILE A 450 10.40 -19.46 7.99
C ILE A 450 9.38 -20.45 8.58
N ILE A 451 9.77 -21.04 9.69
CA ILE A 451 8.95 -21.95 10.49
C ILE A 451 8.25 -21.15 11.60
N PHE A 452 7.03 -20.71 11.30
CA PHE A 452 6.16 -20.09 12.31
C PHE A 452 5.69 -21.12 13.35
N ASN A 453 5.95 -20.84 14.64
CA ASN A 453 5.67 -21.75 15.77
C ASN A 453 4.66 -21.16 16.75
N SER A 454 3.71 -21.98 17.22
CA SER A 454 2.68 -21.55 18.20
C SER A 454 3.20 -21.18 19.60
N ASN A 455 4.48 -21.43 19.88
CA ASN A 455 5.07 -21.36 21.21
C ASN A 455 6.04 -20.15 21.35
N ASN A 456 5.78 -19.08 20.61
CA ASN A 456 6.48 -17.79 20.67
C ASN A 456 7.99 -17.83 20.31
N THR A 457 8.43 -18.70 19.39
CA THR A 457 9.78 -18.66 18.80
C THR A 457 9.75 -19.08 17.34
N ASP A 458 9.68 -18.11 16.42
CA ASP A 458 9.76 -18.41 14.99
C ASP A 458 11.21 -18.73 14.59
N ILE A 459 11.36 -19.57 13.57
CA ILE A 459 12.67 -20.06 13.14
C ILE A 459 12.91 -19.68 11.68
N LEU A 460 14.03 -18.99 11.42
CA LEU A 460 14.56 -18.79 10.07
C LEU A 460 15.42 -19.99 9.68
N VAL A 461 15.23 -20.50 8.47
CA VAL A 461 16.11 -21.50 7.86
C VAL A 461 16.84 -20.87 6.69
N THR A 462 18.16 -20.95 6.66
CA THR A 462 19.00 -20.57 5.52
C THR A 462 19.69 -21.82 4.95
N ALA A 463 19.81 -21.89 3.63
CA ALA A 463 20.48 -22.99 2.95
C ALA A 463 21.27 -22.50 1.72
N GLY A 464 22.40 -23.16 1.44
CA GLY A 464 23.28 -22.74 0.35
C GLY A 464 24.60 -23.51 0.30
N GLN A 465 25.69 -22.82 -0.02
CA GLN A 465 27.00 -23.47 -0.24
C GLN A 465 27.59 -24.09 1.03
N SER A 466 27.39 -23.47 2.20
CA SER A 466 27.91 -24.01 3.48
C SER A 466 27.10 -25.18 4.05
N GLY A 467 25.92 -25.48 3.49
CA GLY A 467 24.97 -26.44 4.05
C GLY A 467 23.66 -25.77 4.44
N ILE A 468 23.18 -26.03 5.66
CA ILE A 468 21.89 -25.57 6.20
C ILE A 468 22.09 -25.00 7.60
N SER A 469 21.55 -23.82 7.88
CA SER A 469 21.55 -23.21 9.22
C SER A 469 20.14 -22.86 9.69
N ILE A 470 19.96 -22.94 11.01
CA ILE A 470 18.71 -22.64 11.73
C ILE A 470 18.98 -21.50 12.70
N TRP A 471 18.17 -20.44 12.62
CA TRP A 471 18.27 -19.26 13.47
C TRP A 471 16.97 -19.05 14.25
N ASN A 472 17.09 -18.79 15.54
CA ASN A 472 15.96 -18.36 16.37
C ASN A 472 15.67 -16.87 16.08
N LEU A 473 14.41 -16.57 15.77
CA LEU A 473 13.92 -15.20 15.63
C LEU A 473 13.34 -14.74 16.98
N PRO A 474 13.78 -13.60 17.53
CA PRO A 474 13.21 -13.08 18.77
C PRO A 474 11.74 -12.67 18.56
N THR A 475 10.84 -13.10 19.44
CA THR A 475 9.43 -12.71 19.35
C THR A 475 9.18 -11.32 19.91
N ARG A 476 8.45 -10.50 19.15
CA ARG A 476 7.70 -9.37 19.70
C ARG A 476 6.36 -9.86 20.21
N ASN A 477 5.95 -9.45 21.42
CA ASN A 477 4.60 -9.67 21.96
C ASN A 477 3.56 -8.75 21.28
N ASN A 478 3.51 -8.78 19.95
CA ASN A 478 2.63 -7.95 19.13
C ASN A 478 1.29 -8.67 18.92
N ASN A 479 0.30 -8.37 19.78
CA ASN A 479 -1.09 -8.82 19.62
C ASN A 479 -1.78 -8.30 18.33
N PHE A 480 -1.10 -7.48 17.52
CA PHE A 480 -1.61 -6.82 16.32
C PHE A 480 -1.78 -7.73 15.09
N PHE A 481 -0.97 -8.78 14.92
CA PHE A 481 -0.91 -9.55 13.66
C PHE A 481 -1.52 -10.96 13.75
N SER A 482 -2.81 -11.04 14.08
CA SER A 482 -3.55 -12.33 14.13
C SER A 482 -4.91 -12.36 13.42
N ASN A 483 -5.48 -11.22 12.99
CA ASN A 483 -6.88 -11.17 12.52
C ASN A 483 -7.15 -10.35 11.24
N THR A 484 -6.18 -9.64 10.66
CA THR A 484 -6.41 -8.75 9.50
C THR A 484 -6.74 -9.50 8.19
N ASN A 485 -6.24 -10.72 8.02
CA ASN A 485 -6.41 -11.52 6.79
C ASN A 485 -7.63 -12.46 6.79
N GLN A 486 -8.54 -12.37 7.79
CA GLN A 486 -9.81 -13.09 7.78
C GLN A 486 -11.00 -12.19 8.15
N VAL A 487 -11.27 -11.21 7.28
CA VAL A 487 -12.66 -10.83 7.03
C VAL A 487 -13.33 -12.06 6.41
N ILE A 488 -14.11 -12.80 7.20
CA ILE A 488 -14.88 -13.95 6.70
C ILE A 488 -15.95 -13.39 5.76
N LEU A 489 -15.72 -13.56 4.46
CA LEU A 489 -16.66 -13.22 3.39
C LEU A 489 -17.85 -14.19 3.45
N ASN A 490 -18.83 -13.87 4.29
CA ASN A 490 -20.17 -14.45 4.19
C ASN A 490 -20.83 -13.87 2.94
N ASP A 491 -21.37 -14.71 2.06
CA ASP A 491 -21.88 -14.30 0.74
C ASP A 491 -23.06 -13.31 0.79
N GLN A 492 -23.71 -13.12 1.94
CA GLN A 492 -24.69 -12.07 2.22
C GLN A 492 -24.55 -11.55 3.67
N PRO A 493 -24.71 -10.23 3.90
CA PRO A 493 -24.76 -9.67 5.25
C PRO A 493 -26.10 -10.00 5.93
N ASN A 494 -26.04 -10.50 7.17
CA ASN A 494 -27.22 -10.61 8.04
C ASN A 494 -27.39 -9.31 8.85
N LEU A 495 -28.63 -8.95 9.21
CA LEU A 495 -28.94 -7.76 10.01
C LEU A 495 -28.21 -7.72 11.36
N ASP A 496 -27.94 -8.87 11.98
CA ASP A 496 -27.13 -8.95 13.20
C ASP A 496 -25.71 -8.39 13.02
N MET A 497 -25.13 -8.50 11.81
CA MET A 497 -23.81 -7.95 11.45
C MET A 497 -23.85 -6.43 11.21
N LEU A 498 -25.04 -5.84 11.05
CA LEU A 498 -25.23 -4.39 10.90
C LEU A 498 -25.55 -3.67 12.22
N SER A 499 -25.48 -4.40 13.33
CA SER A 499 -25.61 -3.87 14.69
C SER A 499 -24.44 -2.94 15.06
N ASN A 500 -24.72 -1.98 15.96
CA ASN A 500 -23.74 -0.98 16.39
C ASN A 500 -22.45 -1.59 16.97
N ASN A 501 -22.52 -2.78 17.58
CA ASN A 501 -21.35 -3.50 18.09
C ASN A 501 -20.39 -3.94 16.96
N HIS A 502 -20.92 -4.36 15.82
CA HIS A 502 -20.11 -4.64 14.64
C HIS A 502 -19.54 -3.35 14.05
N MET A 503 -20.33 -2.25 14.01
CA MET A 503 -19.83 -0.95 13.56
C MET A 503 -18.65 -0.46 14.42
N LEU A 504 -18.71 -0.59 15.75
CA LEU A 504 -17.58 -0.29 16.63
C LEU A 504 -16.37 -1.21 16.39
N LYS A 505 -16.60 -2.51 16.17
CA LYS A 505 -15.51 -3.46 15.85
C LYS A 505 -14.80 -3.08 14.54
N HIS A 506 -15.57 -2.76 13.49
CA HIS A 506 -15.02 -2.30 12.22
C HIS A 506 -14.32 -0.94 12.37
N LEU A 507 -14.85 -0.01 13.18
CA LEU A 507 -14.20 1.27 13.46
C LEU A 507 -12.86 1.07 14.17
N SER A 508 -12.77 0.16 15.14
CA SER A 508 -11.51 -0.18 15.82
C SER A 508 -10.44 -0.69 14.85
N THR A 509 -10.81 -1.57 13.90
CA THR A 509 -9.88 -1.99 12.84
C THR A 509 -9.54 -0.84 11.88
N PHE A 510 -10.51 -0.02 11.49
CA PHE A 510 -10.31 1.11 10.57
C PHE A 510 -9.36 2.18 11.15
N ILE A 511 -9.46 2.41 12.46
CA ILE A 511 -8.57 3.30 13.23
C ILE A 511 -7.15 2.73 13.33
N SER A 512 -7.00 1.41 13.49
CA SER A 512 -5.68 0.77 13.68
C SER A 512 -4.71 0.92 12.51
N PHE A 513 -5.20 1.19 11.29
CA PHE A 513 -4.37 1.55 10.15
C PHE A 513 -3.88 3.00 10.27
N LYS A 514 -2.56 3.21 10.34
CA LYS A 514 -1.93 4.53 10.54
C LYS A 514 -1.87 5.32 9.24
N THR A 515 -3.02 5.70 8.70
CA THR A 515 -3.20 6.25 7.34
C THR A 515 -2.77 7.72 7.17
N ILE A 516 -1.53 8.04 7.56
CA ILE A 516 -0.98 9.40 7.52
C ILE A 516 -0.45 9.71 6.11
N SER A 517 -1.29 10.33 5.28
CA SER A 517 -1.00 10.64 3.86
C SER A 517 0.21 11.57 3.64
N LYS A 518 0.53 12.43 4.61
CA LYS A 518 1.70 13.34 4.54
C LYS A 518 3.06 12.62 4.64
N ARG A 519 3.07 11.35 5.08
CA ARG A 519 4.28 10.53 5.31
C ARG A 519 4.18 9.16 4.62
N PRO A 520 4.04 9.12 3.28
CA PRO A 520 3.89 7.87 2.53
C PRO A 520 5.14 7.00 2.58
N ASP A 521 6.32 7.60 2.80
CA ASP A 521 7.58 6.92 3.06
C ASP A 521 7.49 5.92 4.22
N LEU A 522 6.66 6.25 5.23
CA LEU A 522 6.39 5.42 6.38
C LEU A 522 5.10 4.62 6.21
N TYR A 523 4.01 5.27 5.82
CA TYR A 523 2.63 4.77 6.03
C TYR A 523 1.90 4.30 4.76
N ILE A 524 2.57 4.19 3.61
CA ILE A 524 1.93 3.67 2.38
C ILE A 524 1.37 2.25 2.58
N ASP A 525 2.10 1.36 3.25
CA ASP A 525 1.69 -0.03 3.52
C ASP A 525 0.37 -0.09 4.31
N ASP A 526 0.25 0.68 5.40
CA ASP A 526 -1.00 0.79 6.19
C ASP A 526 -2.13 1.44 5.39
N SER A 527 -1.81 2.43 4.55
CA SER A 527 -2.80 3.16 3.75
C SER A 527 -3.38 2.33 2.62
N ARG A 528 -2.59 1.45 1.98
CA ARG A 528 -3.09 0.47 1.00
C ARG A 528 -3.87 -0.66 1.66
N ASN A 529 -3.42 -1.16 2.81
CA ASN A 529 -4.19 -2.13 3.61
C ASN A 529 -5.56 -1.58 4.03
N CYS A 530 -5.63 -0.31 4.45
CA CYS A 530 -6.85 0.38 4.81
C CYS A 530 -7.83 0.52 3.63
N ALA A 531 -7.33 0.91 2.45
CA ALA A 531 -8.12 0.99 1.22
C ALA A 531 -8.73 -0.37 0.85
N ASN A 532 -7.92 -1.43 0.90
CA ASN A 532 -8.40 -2.79 0.61
C ASN A 532 -9.42 -3.27 1.66
N PHE A 533 -9.21 -2.97 2.94
CA PHE A 533 -10.17 -3.23 4.01
C PHE A 533 -11.53 -2.56 3.75
N LEU A 534 -11.55 -1.29 3.32
CA LEU A 534 -12.79 -0.59 2.93
C LEU A 534 -13.47 -1.23 1.72
N ASN A 535 -12.70 -1.56 0.67
CA ASN A 535 -13.19 -2.25 -0.53
C ASN A 535 -13.82 -3.62 -0.20
N CYS A 536 -13.17 -4.42 0.65
CA CYS A 536 -13.71 -5.70 1.13
C CYS A 536 -14.98 -5.52 1.99
N ILE A 537 -15.01 -4.52 2.88
CA ILE A 537 -16.20 -4.13 3.65
C ILE A 537 -17.36 -3.74 2.73
N LEU A 538 -17.17 -2.83 1.78
CA LEU A 538 -18.22 -2.38 0.87
C LEU A 538 -18.83 -3.54 0.07
N LYS A 539 -18.01 -4.46 -0.47
CA LYS A 539 -18.49 -5.65 -1.20
C LYS A 539 -19.25 -6.62 -0.30
N SER A 540 -18.71 -6.95 0.87
CA SER A 540 -19.34 -7.89 1.83
C SER A 540 -20.63 -7.35 2.46
N TYR A 541 -20.75 -6.03 2.59
CA TYR A 541 -21.98 -5.36 3.03
C TYR A 541 -22.98 -5.07 1.90
N GLY A 542 -22.71 -5.55 0.67
CA GLY A 542 -23.69 -5.66 -0.40
C GLY A 542 -23.49 -4.75 -1.62
N ALA A 543 -22.37 -4.05 -1.76
CA ALA A 543 -22.08 -3.30 -2.99
C ALA A 543 -22.01 -4.26 -4.20
N SER A 544 -22.72 -3.94 -5.28
CA SER A 544 -22.71 -4.76 -6.50
C SER A 544 -21.32 -4.76 -7.16
N GLU A 545 -20.66 -3.60 -7.15
CA GLU A 545 -19.29 -3.42 -7.65
C GLU A 545 -18.47 -2.64 -6.63
N THR A 546 -17.20 -3.00 -6.48
CA THR A 546 -16.18 -2.21 -5.78
C THR A 546 -14.92 -2.14 -6.64
N ARG A 547 -14.18 -1.03 -6.57
CA ARG A 547 -12.88 -0.84 -7.22
C ARG A 547 -11.92 -0.06 -6.33
N LEU A 548 -10.63 -0.38 -6.41
CA LEU A 548 -9.55 0.50 -5.98
C LEU A 548 -9.01 1.24 -7.21
N LEU A 549 -9.31 2.53 -7.32
CA LEU A 549 -8.90 3.37 -8.44
C LEU A 549 -7.49 3.92 -8.16
N PRO A 550 -6.46 3.56 -8.95
CA PRO A 550 -5.09 3.96 -8.67
C PRO A 550 -4.92 5.49 -8.75
N VAL A 551 -4.18 6.05 -7.79
CA VAL A 551 -3.72 7.44 -7.81
C VAL A 551 -2.21 7.43 -8.07
N GLU A 552 -1.76 8.29 -8.97
CA GLU A 552 -0.35 8.41 -9.32
C GLU A 552 0.44 9.03 -8.16
N ASN A 553 1.42 8.29 -7.63
CA ASN A 553 2.23 8.65 -6.45
C ASN A 553 1.43 8.91 -5.16
N GLY A 554 0.20 8.38 -5.05
CA GLY A 554 -0.67 8.57 -3.88
C GLY A 554 -1.52 7.34 -3.56
N ASN A 555 -2.38 7.49 -2.56
CA ASN A 555 -3.32 6.49 -2.09
C ASN A 555 -4.55 6.33 -3.02
N PRO A 556 -5.03 5.10 -3.28
CA PRO A 556 -6.12 4.85 -4.22
C PRO A 556 -7.46 5.38 -3.73
N VAL A 557 -8.33 5.78 -4.67
CA VAL A 557 -9.71 6.11 -4.34
C VAL A 557 -10.52 4.82 -4.27
N VAL A 558 -11.18 4.58 -3.15
CA VAL A 558 -12.13 3.46 -2.99
C VAL A 558 -13.45 3.85 -3.64
N TYR A 559 -13.79 3.15 -4.73
CA TYR A 559 -15.09 3.24 -5.40
C TYR A 559 -15.96 2.04 -5.00
N ALA A 560 -17.25 2.29 -4.76
CA ALA A 560 -18.25 1.23 -4.67
C ALA A 560 -19.61 1.71 -5.17
N LEU A 561 -20.39 0.80 -5.77
CA LEU A 561 -21.76 1.05 -6.20
C LEU A 561 -22.71 0.08 -5.48
N PHE A 562 -23.65 0.63 -4.72
CA PHE A 562 -24.85 -0.07 -4.29
C PHE A 562 -25.96 0.21 -5.30
N LYS A 563 -26.60 -0.84 -5.80
CA LYS A 563 -27.77 -0.74 -6.66
C LYS A 563 -29.03 -0.56 -5.83
N ALA A 564 -29.94 0.27 -6.33
CA ALA A 564 -31.26 0.40 -5.74
C ALA A 564 -31.99 -0.97 -5.76
N ASN A 565 -32.69 -1.29 -4.67
CA ASN A 565 -33.43 -2.54 -4.52
C ASN A 565 -34.69 -2.40 -3.64
N GLY A 566 -35.11 -1.16 -3.36
CA GLY A 566 -36.32 -0.82 -2.63
C GLY A 566 -37.60 -0.93 -3.45
N PRO A 567 -38.78 -0.79 -2.81
CA PRO A 567 -40.07 -0.97 -3.46
C PRO A 567 -40.46 0.15 -4.43
N GLU A 568 -39.76 1.29 -4.41
CA GLU A 568 -40.07 2.44 -5.27
C GLU A 568 -39.22 2.50 -6.54
N VAL A 569 -38.26 1.57 -6.73
CA VAL A 569 -37.33 1.61 -7.87
C VAL A 569 -38.06 1.54 -9.22
N ASP A 570 -39.14 0.75 -9.29
CA ASP A 570 -39.97 0.61 -10.49
C ASP A 570 -40.87 1.85 -10.77
N ASN A 571 -40.93 2.83 -9.86
CA ASN A 571 -41.72 4.07 -10.04
C ASN A 571 -40.94 5.17 -10.79
N TYR A 572 -39.63 5.02 -11.00
CA TYR A 572 -38.76 6.05 -11.58
C TYR A 572 -38.32 5.66 -13.01
N GLU A 573 -38.49 6.56 -13.99
CA GLU A 573 -38.02 6.32 -15.37
C GLU A 573 -36.49 6.14 -15.46
N ARG A 574 -35.76 6.82 -14.57
CA ARG A 574 -34.35 6.60 -14.25
C ARG A 574 -34.21 6.58 -12.73
N THR A 575 -33.62 5.53 -12.17
CA THR A 575 -33.31 5.47 -10.73
C THR A 575 -32.41 6.66 -10.31
N PRO A 576 -32.74 7.42 -9.25
CA PRO A 576 -31.87 8.49 -8.74
C PRO A 576 -30.49 7.95 -8.34
N ARG A 577 -29.42 8.71 -8.58
CA ARG A 577 -28.06 8.36 -8.13
C ARG A 577 -27.46 9.41 -7.19
N VAL A 578 -27.12 8.98 -5.98
CA VAL A 578 -26.43 9.80 -4.97
C VAL A 578 -24.96 9.40 -4.89
N LEU A 579 -24.07 10.40 -4.80
CA LEU A 579 -22.67 10.21 -4.45
C LEU A 579 -22.49 10.41 -2.94
N TRP A 580 -21.88 9.45 -2.24
CA TRP A 580 -21.28 9.67 -0.92
C TRP A 580 -19.77 9.93 -1.06
N TYR A 581 -19.31 11.06 -0.57
CA TYR A 581 -17.89 11.41 -0.49
C TYR A 581 -17.38 11.38 0.96
N GLY A 582 -16.11 11.00 1.12
CA GLY A 582 -15.33 11.12 2.36
C GLY A 582 -13.86 10.78 2.12
N HIS A 583 -13.08 10.66 3.19
CA HIS A 583 -11.69 10.20 3.11
C HIS A 583 -11.33 9.24 4.24
N TYR A 584 -10.19 8.56 4.07
CA TYR A 584 -9.66 7.61 5.04
C TYR A 584 -8.24 7.94 5.54
N ASP A 585 -7.57 8.93 4.94
CA ASP A 585 -6.33 9.49 5.45
C ASP A 585 -6.56 10.49 6.59
N VAL A 586 -5.53 10.69 7.40
CA VAL A 586 -5.57 11.42 8.67
C VAL A 586 -4.29 12.26 8.87
N VAL A 587 -4.32 13.33 9.68
CA VAL A 587 -3.08 14.04 10.04
C VAL A 587 -2.13 13.23 10.92
N GLU A 588 -0.87 13.64 10.88
CA GLU A 588 0.19 13.28 11.83
C GLU A 588 -0.23 13.45 13.30
N THR A 589 0.48 12.74 14.18
CA THR A 589 0.37 12.84 15.63
C THR A 589 1.73 13.29 16.19
N GLU A 590 1.75 14.32 17.03
CA GLU A 590 3.00 14.72 17.71
C GLU A 590 3.48 13.63 18.68
N ASN A 591 4.80 13.42 18.79
CA ASN A 591 5.42 12.32 19.55
C ASN A 591 4.94 12.23 21.02
N ASP A 592 3.98 11.33 21.29
CA ASP A 592 3.51 10.68 22.53
C ASP A 592 3.25 11.54 23.80
N LYS A 593 3.65 12.81 23.84
CA LYS A 593 3.60 13.68 25.02
C LYS A 593 2.33 14.51 25.14
N GLY A 594 1.44 14.40 24.16
CA GLY A 594 0.27 15.25 24.01
C GLY A 594 -1.07 14.53 23.93
N TRP A 595 -1.08 13.19 23.99
CA TRP A 595 -2.28 12.35 24.01
C TRP A 595 -2.34 11.55 25.32
N ASP A 596 -3.54 11.40 25.88
CA ASP A 596 -3.78 10.55 27.07
C ASP A 596 -3.92 9.04 26.70
N THR A 597 -4.08 8.72 25.41
CA THR A 597 -4.30 7.35 24.88
C THR A 597 -3.51 7.12 23.58
N ASP A 598 -3.27 5.86 23.18
CA ASP A 598 -2.66 5.57 21.87
C ASP A 598 -3.60 6.05 20.73
N PRO A 599 -3.19 7.02 19.90
CA PRO A 599 -4.05 7.60 18.87
C PRO A 599 -4.55 6.59 17.83
N PHE A 600 -3.92 5.42 17.72
CA PHE A 600 -4.35 4.36 16.77
C PHE A 600 -5.02 3.16 17.47
N THR A 601 -5.35 3.28 18.76
CA THR A 601 -6.18 2.33 19.50
C THR A 601 -7.47 3.00 19.97
N LEU A 602 -8.59 2.71 19.29
CA LEU A 602 -9.93 3.25 19.60
C LEU A 602 -10.32 3.02 21.06
N THR A 603 -10.23 4.07 21.88
CA THR A 603 -10.43 3.99 23.34
C THR A 603 -11.76 4.62 23.76
N ALA A 604 -12.63 3.87 24.42
CA ALA A 604 -13.95 4.35 24.82
C ALA A 604 -13.94 4.87 26.28
N GLN A 605 -14.26 6.15 26.47
CA GLN A 605 -14.32 6.80 27.78
C GLN A 605 -15.46 7.84 27.83
N ASP A 606 -16.20 7.87 28.93
CA ASP A 606 -17.21 8.90 29.27
C ASP A 606 -18.27 9.20 28.17
N GLY A 607 -18.56 8.22 27.31
CA GLY A 607 -19.50 8.34 26.18
C GLY A 607 -18.86 8.82 24.87
N TYR A 608 -17.55 9.04 24.86
CA TYR A 608 -16.73 9.38 23.69
C TYR A 608 -15.85 8.20 23.29
N LEU A 609 -15.41 8.24 22.04
CA LEU A 609 -14.44 7.34 21.43
C LEU A 609 -13.21 8.18 21.07
N TYR A 610 -12.06 7.93 21.67
CA TYR A 610 -10.81 8.66 21.48
C TYR A 610 -9.88 7.88 20.54
N SER A 611 -9.42 8.54 19.47
CA SER A 611 -8.39 8.08 18.52
C SER A 611 -8.29 9.02 17.31
N ARG A 612 -7.13 9.09 16.65
CA ARG A 612 -6.91 9.89 15.43
C ARG A 612 -7.80 9.41 14.27
N GLY A 613 -8.53 10.34 13.69
CA GLY A 613 -9.44 10.17 12.56
C GLY A 613 -10.79 9.55 12.90
N VAL A 614 -11.15 9.47 14.17
CA VAL A 614 -12.46 8.96 14.62
C VAL A 614 -13.60 9.90 14.24
N SER A 615 -13.37 11.21 14.27
CA SER A 615 -14.28 12.20 13.68
C SER A 615 -13.84 12.60 12.27
N ASP A 616 -12.53 12.64 11.99
CA ASP A 616 -11.98 13.15 10.73
C ASP A 616 -11.16 12.09 9.94
N ASN A 617 -11.76 11.19 9.14
CA ASN A 617 -13.18 11.10 8.76
C ASN A 617 -13.75 9.66 8.84
N LYS A 618 -13.06 8.76 9.56
CA LYS A 618 -13.32 7.31 9.54
C LYS A 618 -14.67 6.92 10.18
N GLY A 619 -15.07 7.58 11.26
CA GLY A 619 -16.38 7.37 11.91
C GLY A 619 -17.57 7.75 11.01
N PRO A 620 -17.60 8.97 10.44
CA PRO A 620 -18.62 9.38 9.48
C PRO A 620 -18.72 8.48 8.24
N VAL A 621 -17.58 8.12 7.64
CA VAL A 621 -17.53 7.17 6.50
C VAL A 621 -18.13 5.81 6.87
N LEU A 622 -17.78 5.24 8.02
CA LEU A 622 -18.32 3.94 8.41
C LEU A 622 -19.83 3.99 8.71
N SER A 623 -20.32 5.13 9.23
CA SER A 623 -21.73 5.35 9.52
C SER A 623 -22.59 5.35 8.25
N SER A 624 -22.09 5.92 7.14
CA SER A 624 -22.82 5.89 5.87
C SER A 624 -22.85 4.48 5.27
N ILE A 625 -21.73 3.75 5.28
CA ILE A 625 -21.64 2.34 4.85
C ILE A 625 -22.68 1.49 5.59
N PHE A 626 -22.74 1.58 6.92
CA PHE A 626 -23.70 0.84 7.73
C PHE A 626 -25.15 1.28 7.49
N SER A 627 -25.40 2.56 7.18
CA SER A 627 -26.75 3.06 6.87
C SER A 627 -27.29 2.52 5.54
N ILE A 628 -26.46 2.51 4.49
CA ILE A 628 -26.82 2.08 3.13
C ILE A 628 -26.92 0.56 3.05
N SER A 629 -26.04 -0.17 3.74
CA SER A 629 -26.14 -1.63 3.83
C SER A 629 -27.39 -2.09 4.59
N GLU A 630 -27.85 -1.36 5.62
CA GLU A 630 -29.13 -1.65 6.28
C GLU A 630 -30.32 -1.49 5.33
N LEU A 631 -30.34 -0.44 4.50
CA LEU A 631 -31.36 -0.27 3.47
C LEU A 631 -31.29 -1.34 2.38
N HIS A 632 -30.08 -1.65 1.89
CA HIS A 632 -29.89 -2.66 0.86
C HIS A 632 -30.28 -4.06 1.35
N THR A 633 -29.88 -4.43 2.57
CA THR A 633 -30.23 -5.73 3.20
C THR A 633 -31.73 -5.84 3.50
N THR A 634 -32.39 -4.74 3.89
CA THR A 634 -33.84 -4.72 4.14
C THR A 634 -34.70 -4.53 2.88
N LYS A 635 -34.09 -4.38 1.69
CA LYS A 635 -34.76 -4.05 0.42
C LYS A 635 -35.58 -2.76 0.51
N LYS A 636 -34.91 -1.68 0.89
CA LYS A 636 -35.46 -0.32 1.09
C LYS A 636 -34.55 0.78 0.51
N LEU A 637 -33.56 0.42 -0.30
CA LEU A 637 -32.69 1.40 -0.95
C LEU A 637 -33.32 1.83 -2.28
N ASN A 638 -33.93 3.02 -2.31
CA ASN A 638 -34.68 3.51 -3.47
C ASN A 638 -33.81 4.19 -4.56
N SER A 639 -32.53 4.46 -4.26
CA SER A 639 -31.56 5.12 -5.16
C SER A 639 -30.29 4.29 -5.37
N ASP A 640 -29.65 4.42 -6.54
CA ASP A 640 -28.25 4.01 -6.69
C ASP A 640 -27.38 4.87 -5.76
N VAL A 641 -26.44 4.26 -5.04
CA VAL A 641 -25.47 5.01 -4.21
C VAL A 641 -24.05 4.65 -4.59
N VAL A 642 -23.28 5.66 -5.02
CA VAL A 642 -21.86 5.54 -5.34
C VAL A 642 -21.04 6.12 -4.19
N PHE A 643 -20.09 5.34 -3.67
CA PHE A 643 -19.05 5.82 -2.78
C PHE A 643 -17.83 6.27 -3.59
N LEU A 644 -17.25 7.40 -3.19
CA LEU A 644 -15.87 7.78 -3.51
C LEU A 644 -15.17 8.19 -2.21
N ILE A 645 -14.26 7.33 -1.72
CA ILE A 645 -13.50 7.58 -0.48
C ILE A 645 -12.03 7.73 -0.86
N GLU A 646 -11.45 8.92 -0.69
CA GLU A 646 -10.04 9.19 -1.02
C GLU A 646 -9.09 8.98 0.17
N GLY A 647 -7.79 8.93 -0.10
CA GLY A 647 -6.74 8.77 0.92
C GLY A 647 -5.67 9.87 0.85
N GLU A 648 -6.05 11.08 0.40
CA GLU A 648 -5.14 12.22 0.22
C GLU A 648 -5.73 13.59 0.59
N GLU A 649 -6.91 13.73 1.24
CA GLU A 649 -7.51 15.06 1.49
C GLU A 649 -6.56 15.95 2.31
N GLU A 650 -5.97 15.34 3.35
CA GLU A 650 -5.04 15.97 4.27
C GLU A 650 -3.75 16.41 3.56
N SER A 651 -3.35 15.71 2.50
CA SER A 651 -2.26 16.06 1.59
C SER A 651 -2.67 17.00 0.45
N GLY A 652 -3.97 17.28 0.29
CA GLY A 652 -4.51 18.23 -0.69
C GLY A 652 -5.31 17.64 -1.85
N SER A 653 -5.86 16.43 -1.70
CA SER A 653 -6.61 15.66 -2.72
C SER A 653 -5.85 15.54 -4.04
N PHE A 654 -4.52 15.37 -3.95
CA PHE A 654 -3.69 15.33 -5.16
C PHE A 654 -4.02 14.08 -5.98
N GLY A 655 -4.06 14.24 -7.31
CA GLY A 655 -4.46 13.15 -8.21
C GLY A 655 -5.96 12.82 -8.20
N PHE A 656 -6.73 13.08 -7.13
CA PHE A 656 -8.18 12.77 -7.05
C PHE A 656 -8.96 13.25 -8.29
N HIS A 657 -8.80 14.52 -8.65
CA HIS A 657 -9.47 15.12 -9.82
C HIS A 657 -9.13 14.39 -11.14
N LYS A 658 -7.88 13.93 -11.30
CA LYS A 658 -7.41 13.18 -12.46
C LYS A 658 -8.00 11.77 -12.47
N THR A 659 -7.99 11.08 -11.33
CA THR A 659 -8.51 9.72 -11.17
C THR A 659 -10.03 9.67 -11.40
N ILE A 660 -10.81 10.61 -10.86
CA ILE A 660 -12.25 10.70 -11.14
C ILE A 660 -12.49 11.10 -12.61
N GLY A 661 -11.68 12.01 -13.15
CA GLY A 661 -11.68 12.37 -14.58
C GLY A 661 -11.54 11.16 -15.51
N GLN A 662 -10.58 10.28 -15.22
CA GLN A 662 -10.30 9.07 -15.98
C GLN A 662 -11.34 7.95 -15.80
N ASN A 663 -12.16 8.00 -14.74
CA ASN A 663 -13.15 6.97 -14.41
C ASN A 663 -14.61 7.50 -14.48
N LYS A 664 -14.88 8.58 -15.22
CA LYS A 664 -16.24 9.17 -15.31
C LYS A 664 -17.29 8.17 -15.78
N GLU A 665 -16.96 7.32 -16.76
CA GLU A 665 -17.89 6.31 -17.30
C GLU A 665 -18.26 5.24 -16.27
N LEU A 666 -17.34 4.91 -15.34
CA LEU A 666 -17.58 3.97 -14.24
C LEU A 666 -18.52 4.58 -13.18
N VAL A 667 -18.27 5.83 -12.78
CA VAL A 667 -19.10 6.54 -11.79
C VAL A 667 -20.49 6.87 -12.37
N GLY A 668 -20.55 7.20 -13.65
CA GLY A 668 -21.76 7.64 -14.35
C GLY A 668 -22.31 8.98 -13.86
N ASP A 669 -23.52 9.31 -14.28
CA ASP A 669 -24.18 10.56 -13.91
C ASP A 669 -24.76 10.53 -12.50
N ILE A 670 -24.26 11.44 -11.66
CA ILE A 670 -24.73 11.72 -10.30
C ILE A 670 -25.82 12.80 -10.34
N ASP A 671 -26.83 12.68 -9.48
CA ASP A 671 -27.90 13.67 -9.33
C ASP A 671 -27.70 14.53 -8.08
N TRP A 672 -27.11 13.95 -7.02
CA TRP A 672 -26.91 14.57 -5.71
C TRP A 672 -25.60 14.12 -5.08
N ILE A 673 -24.95 15.01 -4.32
CA ILE A 673 -23.70 14.73 -3.59
C ILE A 673 -23.94 14.90 -2.08
N LEU A 674 -23.56 13.91 -1.29
CA LEU A 674 -23.62 13.92 0.17
C LEU A 674 -22.25 13.62 0.78
N PHE A 675 -21.97 14.26 1.90
CA PHE A 675 -20.76 14.02 2.68
C PHE A 675 -20.93 14.47 4.14
N SER A 676 -20.03 14.01 5.00
CA SER A 676 -20.05 14.30 6.44
C SER A 676 -18.64 14.50 6.97
N ASN A 677 -18.04 15.65 6.66
CA ASN A 677 -16.84 16.13 7.36
C ASN A 677 -17.06 17.57 7.82
N SER A 678 -17.48 17.72 9.08
CA SER A 678 -17.82 19.00 9.74
C SER A 678 -18.31 18.80 11.18
N TYR A 679 -18.38 19.91 11.91
CA TYR A 679 -18.53 19.96 13.36
C TYR A 679 -19.71 20.84 13.78
N TRP A 680 -20.32 20.54 14.92
CA TRP A 680 -21.33 21.41 15.54
C TRP A 680 -20.68 22.63 16.19
N LEU A 681 -21.46 23.68 16.46
CA LEU A 681 -20.97 24.91 17.11
C LEU A 681 -20.73 24.75 18.61
N ASP A 682 -21.45 23.82 19.24
CA ASP A 682 -21.33 23.40 20.63
C ASP A 682 -21.39 21.85 20.71
N ASP A 683 -21.59 21.28 21.90
CA ASP A 683 -21.66 19.84 22.13
C ASP A 683 -23.11 19.30 22.35
N TYR A 684 -24.13 20.09 22.00
CA TYR A 684 -25.54 19.85 22.35
C TYR A 684 -26.51 20.05 21.18
N THR A 685 -26.23 20.99 20.29
CA THR A 685 -27.15 21.54 19.30
C THR A 685 -26.81 21.02 17.90
N PRO A 686 -27.68 20.19 17.29
CA PRO A 686 -27.44 19.68 15.94
C PRO A 686 -27.26 20.80 14.92
N CYS A 687 -26.36 20.61 13.96
CA CYS A 687 -26.07 21.60 12.92
C CYS A 687 -26.19 20.99 11.52
N LEU A 688 -26.47 21.83 10.52
CA LEU A 688 -26.37 21.56 9.08
C LEU A 688 -25.42 22.56 8.44
N ASN A 689 -24.40 22.09 7.75
CA ASN A 689 -23.42 22.99 7.13
C ASN A 689 -23.82 23.24 5.66
N TYR A 690 -23.86 24.51 5.25
CA TYR A 690 -24.20 24.92 3.89
C TYR A 690 -23.11 25.75 3.20
N GLY A 691 -21.91 25.87 3.77
CA GLY A 691 -20.82 26.57 3.08
C GLY A 691 -19.45 26.48 3.75
N LEU A 692 -18.44 26.23 2.92
CA LEU A 692 -17.03 26.15 3.29
C LEU A 692 -16.25 27.27 2.61
N ARG A 693 -15.17 27.72 3.25
CA ARG A 693 -14.23 28.64 2.62
C ARG A 693 -13.33 27.92 1.63
N GLY A 694 -12.77 28.65 0.68
CA GLY A 694 -11.62 28.21 -0.08
C GLY A 694 -10.31 28.59 0.61
N LEU A 695 -9.20 28.11 0.04
CA LEU A 695 -7.86 28.31 0.57
C LEU A 695 -6.87 28.55 -0.58
N ILE A 696 -6.08 29.62 -0.48
CA ILE A 696 -4.85 29.80 -1.24
C ILE A 696 -3.70 29.83 -0.24
N SER A 697 -2.88 28.77 -0.21
CA SER A 697 -1.66 28.70 0.59
C SER A 697 -0.45 29.06 -0.26
N CYS A 698 0.45 29.89 0.27
CA CYS A 698 1.60 30.44 -0.44
C CYS A 698 2.85 30.48 0.44
N GLU A 699 3.99 30.12 -0.12
CA GLU A 699 5.31 30.39 0.43
C GLU A 699 5.92 31.62 -0.27
N VAL A 700 6.56 32.49 0.52
CA VAL A 700 7.25 33.69 0.06
C VAL A 700 8.67 33.66 0.62
N GLU A 701 9.67 33.68 -0.27
CA GLU A 701 11.09 33.63 0.07
C GLU A 701 11.78 34.94 -0.36
N MET A 702 12.60 35.50 0.53
CA MET A 702 13.53 36.58 0.27
C MET A 702 14.96 36.02 0.32
N HIS A 703 15.72 36.17 -0.75
CA HIS A 703 17.02 35.52 -0.94
C HIS A 703 18.13 36.54 -1.21
N SER A 704 19.26 36.45 -0.51
CA SER A 704 20.48 37.20 -0.82
C SER A 704 21.46 36.31 -1.57
N GLU A 705 22.25 36.86 -2.50
CA GLU A 705 23.34 36.12 -3.12
C GLU A 705 24.48 35.83 -2.12
N LYS A 706 24.66 36.74 -1.16
CA LYS A 706 25.63 36.63 -0.06
C LYS A 706 25.25 35.51 0.94
N PRO A 707 26.22 34.82 1.57
CA PRO A 707 25.94 33.84 2.63
C PRO A 707 25.35 34.47 3.89
N ASP A 708 25.01 33.64 4.88
CA ASP A 708 24.73 34.11 6.25
C ASP A 708 25.92 34.93 6.75
N ARG A 709 25.66 36.11 7.34
CA ARG A 709 26.67 37.09 7.77
C ARG A 709 26.53 37.41 9.25
N HIS A 710 27.58 37.92 9.90
CA HIS A 710 27.50 38.30 11.31
C HIS A 710 26.93 39.72 11.46
N SER A 711 25.77 39.89 12.11
CA SER A 711 25.06 41.17 12.12
C SER A 711 25.80 42.28 12.87
N GLY A 712 26.67 41.95 13.83
CA GLY A 712 27.57 42.92 14.47
C GLY A 712 28.78 43.35 13.62
N VAL A 713 28.96 42.79 12.41
CA VAL A 713 30.06 43.13 11.48
C VAL A 713 29.51 43.68 10.16
N ASP A 714 28.49 43.03 9.59
CA ASP A 714 27.87 43.38 8.31
C ASP A 714 26.59 44.24 8.44
N GLY A 715 26.13 44.50 9.68
CA GLY A 715 24.89 45.22 9.97
C GLY A 715 24.85 46.62 9.38
N GLY A 716 23.76 46.96 8.70
CA GLY A 716 23.58 48.26 8.04
C GLY A 716 24.37 48.46 6.74
N ILE A 717 25.28 47.55 6.35
CA ILE A 717 26.07 47.64 5.11
C ILE A 717 25.24 47.21 3.88
N SER A 718 24.17 46.42 4.07
CA SER A 718 23.32 45.90 2.99
C SER A 718 21.88 45.69 3.44
N ARG A 719 20.92 45.72 2.50
CA ARG A 719 19.53 45.33 2.79
C ARG A 719 19.47 43.86 3.18
N GLU A 720 18.79 43.58 4.29
CA GLU A 720 18.75 42.25 4.90
C GLU A 720 17.48 41.50 4.48
N PRO A 721 17.55 40.23 4.04
CA PRO A 721 16.37 39.48 3.59
C PRO A 721 15.23 39.44 4.61
N THR A 722 15.53 39.33 5.91
CA THR A 722 14.53 39.37 6.99
C THR A 722 13.84 40.73 7.06
N ILE A 723 14.58 41.82 6.91
CA ILE A 723 14.04 43.19 6.92
C ILE A 723 13.21 43.45 5.66
N ASP A 724 13.68 43.04 4.48
CA ASP A 724 12.91 43.15 3.24
C ASP A 724 11.63 42.30 3.30
N LEU A 725 11.68 41.07 3.84
CA LEU A 725 10.50 40.22 4.01
C LEU A 725 9.48 40.85 4.97
N ILE A 726 9.91 41.34 6.14
CA ILE A 726 9.00 41.98 7.12
C ILE A 726 8.37 43.24 6.50
N ASN A 727 9.14 44.08 5.80
CA ASN A 727 8.61 45.27 5.12
C ASN A 727 7.66 44.93 3.96
N LEU A 728 7.83 43.77 3.31
CA LEU A 728 6.90 43.32 2.28
C LEU A 728 5.60 42.81 2.90
N LEU A 729 5.68 42.00 3.96
CA LEU A 729 4.52 41.43 4.64
C LEU A 729 3.67 42.51 5.34
N SER A 730 4.28 43.58 5.87
CA SER A 730 3.53 44.70 6.44
C SER A 730 2.72 45.51 5.40
N THR A 731 2.93 45.32 4.10
CA THR A 731 2.04 45.88 3.07
C THR A 731 0.73 45.10 2.91
N LEU A 732 0.64 43.84 3.37
CA LEU A 732 -0.52 42.99 3.09
C LEU A 732 -1.81 43.41 3.83
N THR A 733 -1.73 44.23 4.88
CA THR A 733 -2.86 44.61 5.73
C THR A 733 -2.76 46.07 6.21
N ASP A 734 -3.89 46.76 6.36
CA ASP A 734 -3.93 48.10 6.96
C ASP A 734 -3.61 48.05 8.47
N ASN A 735 -2.81 49.02 8.92
CA ASN A 735 -2.34 49.19 10.30
C ASN A 735 -3.43 49.65 11.29
N ARG A 736 -4.65 49.93 10.81
CA ARG A 736 -5.81 50.33 11.64
C ARG A 736 -6.71 49.15 11.96
N ASP A 737 -7.32 48.58 10.91
CA ASP A 737 -8.41 47.60 11.03
C ASP A 737 -7.99 46.17 10.63
N GLY A 738 -6.73 45.96 10.22
CA GLY A 738 -6.22 44.66 9.75
C GLY A 738 -6.75 44.23 8.37
N GLN A 739 -7.44 45.11 7.63
CA GLN A 739 -8.01 44.78 6.32
C GLN A 739 -6.91 44.50 5.29
N VAL A 740 -7.03 43.36 4.60
CA VAL A 740 -6.14 42.93 3.50
C VAL A 740 -6.09 43.96 2.36
N LEU A 741 -4.90 44.40 1.97
CA LEU A 741 -4.69 45.48 0.97
C LEU A 741 -4.44 44.98 -0.47
N VAL A 742 -4.69 43.70 -0.74
CA VAL A 742 -4.57 43.10 -2.08
C VAL A 742 -5.69 43.65 -3.00
N PRO A 743 -5.37 44.19 -4.19
CA PRO A 743 -6.37 44.76 -5.10
C PRO A 743 -7.44 43.74 -5.54
N GLY A 744 -8.70 44.17 -5.55
CA GLY A 744 -9.84 43.35 -5.94
C GLY A 744 -10.28 42.31 -4.91
N PHE A 745 -9.71 42.31 -3.68
CA PHE A 745 -9.91 41.22 -2.73
C PHE A 745 -11.31 41.20 -2.09
N TYR A 746 -11.94 42.35 -1.86
CA TYR A 746 -13.29 42.42 -1.27
C TYR A 746 -14.41 42.65 -2.30
N ASP A 747 -14.05 43.05 -3.52
CA ASP A 747 -14.97 43.50 -4.57
C ASP A 747 -16.07 42.47 -4.95
N PRO A 748 -15.80 41.14 -5.07
CA PRO A 748 -16.82 40.17 -5.47
C PRO A 748 -17.54 39.51 -4.28
N ILE A 749 -17.50 40.10 -3.07
CA ILE A 749 -18.16 39.49 -1.91
C ILE A 749 -19.67 39.74 -1.97
N LEU A 750 -20.44 38.64 -1.96
CA LEU A 750 -21.90 38.70 -1.89
C LEU A 750 -22.39 39.52 -0.69
N PRO A 751 -23.30 40.49 -0.89
CA PRO A 751 -24.00 41.16 0.21
C PRO A 751 -24.75 40.13 1.06
N ILE A 752 -25.11 40.48 2.28
CA ILE A 752 -25.90 39.58 3.14
C ILE A 752 -27.40 39.86 2.97
N SER A 753 -28.18 38.78 2.82
CA SER A 753 -29.64 38.87 2.77
C SER A 753 -30.24 38.86 4.18
N GLU A 754 -31.47 39.39 4.32
CA GLU A 754 -32.22 39.26 5.58
C GLU A 754 -32.58 37.79 5.91
N GLU A 755 -32.49 36.88 4.94
CA GLU A 755 -32.70 35.45 5.16
C GLU A 755 -31.46 34.80 5.79
N GLU A 756 -30.27 35.07 5.27
CA GLU A 756 -29.02 34.60 5.88
C GLU A 756 -28.84 35.24 7.27
N LEU A 757 -29.23 36.52 7.45
CA LEU A 757 -29.26 37.17 8.77
C LEU A 757 -30.22 36.49 9.77
N LYS A 758 -31.35 35.92 9.35
CA LYS A 758 -32.22 35.14 10.25
C LYS A 758 -31.50 33.89 10.76
N LEU A 759 -30.72 33.21 9.91
CA LEU A 759 -29.91 32.06 10.33
C LEU A 759 -28.89 32.47 11.40
N TYR A 760 -28.18 33.59 11.18
CA TYR A 760 -27.26 34.14 12.18
C TYR A 760 -27.93 34.54 13.50
N ARG A 761 -29.15 35.11 13.47
CA ARG A 761 -29.92 35.41 14.69
C ARG A 761 -30.31 34.13 15.43
N ASN A 762 -30.86 33.15 14.71
CA ASN A 762 -31.27 31.84 15.25
C ASN A 762 -30.10 31.07 15.92
N ILE A 763 -28.88 31.18 15.37
CA ILE A 763 -27.66 30.63 16.00
C ILE A 763 -27.40 31.27 17.37
N ILE A 764 -27.37 32.61 17.44
CA ILE A 764 -27.09 33.34 18.69
C ILE A 764 -28.17 33.08 19.76
N GLU A 765 -29.40 32.81 19.33
CA GLU A 765 -30.54 32.53 20.22
C GLU A 765 -30.55 31.10 20.80
N ASN A 766 -29.92 30.11 20.15
CA ASN A 766 -30.09 28.68 20.50
C ASN A 766 -28.79 27.90 20.81
N VAL A 767 -27.58 28.38 20.45
CA VAL A 767 -26.33 27.70 20.84
C VAL A 767 -26.15 27.73 22.36
N VAL A 768 -25.89 26.56 22.96
CA VAL A 768 -25.84 26.37 24.42
C VAL A 768 -24.58 27.03 25.00
N PRO A 769 -24.68 27.98 25.94
CA PRO A 769 -23.53 28.70 26.46
C PRO A 769 -22.50 27.85 27.23
N ASP A 770 -21.46 27.36 26.54
CA ASP A 770 -20.22 26.92 27.20
C ASP A 770 -19.25 28.10 27.46
N THR A 771 -18.79 28.11 28.70
CA THR A 771 -17.92 29.11 29.34
C THR A 771 -16.57 29.35 28.66
N LYS A 772 -16.08 28.44 27.82
CA LYS A 772 -14.77 28.58 27.15
C LYS A 772 -14.82 29.32 25.82
N ASN A 773 -15.93 29.26 25.09
CA ASN A 773 -16.02 29.76 23.71
C ASN A 773 -17.02 30.92 23.51
N HIS A 774 -17.94 31.18 24.45
CA HIS A 774 -19.07 32.09 24.21
C HIS A 774 -18.79 33.59 24.29
N THR A 775 -17.64 34.04 24.82
CA THR A 775 -17.34 35.48 24.95
C THR A 775 -17.26 36.21 23.61
N ASP A 776 -16.96 35.50 22.53
CA ASP A 776 -16.85 36.03 21.17
C ASP A 776 -18.00 35.63 20.24
N LEU A 777 -19.03 34.92 20.73
CA LEU A 777 -20.13 34.46 19.90
C LEU A 777 -21.13 35.60 19.62
N ASN A 778 -20.92 36.32 18.51
CA ASN A 778 -21.82 37.35 18.01
C ASN A 778 -21.86 37.36 16.47
N ILE A 779 -22.90 37.96 15.88
CA ILE A 779 -23.12 37.96 14.43
C ILE A 779 -21.89 38.49 13.67
N ASN A 780 -21.29 39.61 14.09
CA ASN A 780 -20.11 40.18 13.40
C ASN A 780 -18.92 39.22 13.38
N ASN A 781 -18.67 38.50 14.48
CA ASN A 781 -17.63 37.49 14.54
C ASN A 781 -17.97 36.24 13.70
N LEU A 782 -19.23 35.82 13.63
CA LEU A 782 -19.65 34.73 12.73
C LEU A 782 -19.53 35.11 11.24
N LEU A 783 -19.86 36.35 10.87
CA LEU A 783 -19.61 36.90 9.52
C LEU A 783 -18.12 36.91 9.19
N ARG A 784 -17.26 37.32 10.15
CA ARG A 784 -15.79 37.25 10.05
C ARG A 784 -15.24 35.82 10.08
N LYS A 785 -15.96 34.83 10.62
CA LYS A 785 -15.56 33.41 10.64
C LYS A 785 -15.99 32.65 9.39
N TRP A 786 -17.06 33.07 8.70
CA TRP A 786 -17.64 32.33 7.56
C TRP A 786 -17.74 33.10 6.24
N ARG A 787 -18.30 34.32 6.21
CA ARG A 787 -18.64 35.04 4.95
C ARG A 787 -17.57 35.95 4.39
N LEU A 788 -16.73 36.54 5.25
CA LEU A 788 -15.69 37.48 4.82
C LEU A 788 -14.37 36.72 4.58
N PRO A 789 -13.54 37.09 3.59
CA PRO A 789 -12.24 36.46 3.39
C PRO A 789 -11.22 36.98 4.42
N SER A 790 -10.11 36.27 4.62
CA SER A 790 -9.08 36.63 5.60
C SER A 790 -7.69 36.19 5.16
N LEU A 791 -6.65 36.94 5.56
CA LEU A 791 -5.25 36.59 5.37
C LEU A 791 -4.61 36.22 6.71
N THR A 792 -3.71 35.23 6.70
CA THR A 792 -2.95 34.80 7.88
C THR A 792 -1.50 34.53 7.50
N ILE A 793 -0.56 35.02 8.30
CA ILE A 793 0.88 34.71 8.20
C ILE A 793 1.18 33.69 9.30
N HIS A 794 1.69 32.51 8.94
CA HIS A 794 1.74 31.36 9.86
C HIS A 794 3.06 31.25 10.62
N LYS A 795 4.18 31.25 9.88
CA LYS A 795 5.52 30.98 10.40
C LYS A 795 6.53 31.80 9.61
N LEU A 796 7.51 32.37 10.31
CA LEU A 796 8.70 32.98 9.72
C LEU A 796 9.88 32.02 9.92
N ARG A 797 10.71 31.85 8.89
CA ARG A 797 11.91 31.00 8.88
C ARG A 797 13.09 31.81 8.35
N VAL A 798 14.28 31.49 8.84
CA VAL A 798 15.55 32.10 8.40
C VAL A 798 16.63 31.04 8.28
N SER A 799 17.62 31.26 7.42
CA SER A 799 18.84 30.46 7.38
C SER A 799 19.79 30.78 8.53
N GLY A 800 20.72 29.86 8.81
CA GLY A 800 21.73 29.99 9.86
C GLY A 800 21.30 29.48 11.25
N PRO A 801 22.17 29.59 12.28
CA PRO A 801 21.91 29.00 13.60
C PRO A 801 20.81 29.71 14.40
N LYS A 802 19.88 28.94 14.97
CA LYS A 802 18.67 29.42 15.67
C LYS A 802 18.91 30.48 16.78
N ASN A 803 20.09 30.45 17.43
CA ASN A 803 20.45 31.35 18.54
C ASN A 803 21.69 32.20 18.19
N SER A 804 21.65 33.00 17.11
CA SER A 804 22.84 33.74 16.66
C SER A 804 22.59 35.15 16.13
N THR A 805 23.59 36.02 16.30
CA THR A 805 23.64 37.40 15.79
C THR A 805 24.01 37.43 14.31
N ILE A 806 23.06 37.04 13.46
CA ILE A 806 23.26 36.90 12.02
C ILE A 806 22.34 37.78 11.17
N ILE A 807 22.80 38.07 9.95
CA ILE A 807 21.98 38.48 8.81
C ILE A 807 21.81 37.23 7.93
N PRO A 808 20.60 36.65 7.85
CA PRO A 808 20.35 35.46 7.05
C PRO A 808 20.58 35.69 5.56
N LYS A 809 21.06 34.67 4.85
CA LYS A 809 21.00 34.54 3.39
C LYS A 809 19.55 34.44 2.91
N VAL A 810 18.72 33.68 3.61
CA VAL A 810 17.34 33.40 3.24
C VAL A 810 16.43 33.73 4.42
N ALA A 811 15.34 34.44 4.14
CA ALA A 811 14.19 34.54 5.03
C ALA A 811 12.95 34.09 4.26
N SER A 812 12.09 33.25 4.82
CA SER A 812 10.84 32.83 4.19
C SER A 812 9.65 32.84 5.15
N THR A 813 8.44 32.88 4.58
CA THR A 813 7.20 32.70 5.33
C THR A 813 6.20 31.85 4.57
N THR A 814 5.31 31.20 5.31
CA THR A 814 4.07 30.62 4.77
C THR A 814 2.90 31.52 5.16
N LEU A 815 2.10 31.93 4.17
CA LEU A 815 0.88 32.70 4.35
C LEU A 815 -0.30 32.00 3.68
N SER A 816 -1.51 32.24 4.17
CA SER A 816 -2.73 31.73 3.56
C SER A 816 -3.82 32.79 3.44
N LEU A 817 -4.51 32.82 2.31
CA LEU A 817 -5.75 33.55 2.12
C LEU A 817 -6.89 32.54 2.19
N ARG A 818 -7.80 32.71 3.15
CA ARG A 818 -9.10 32.04 3.13
C ARG A 818 -10.02 32.87 2.24
N ILE A 819 -10.55 32.24 1.20
CA ILE A 819 -11.44 32.89 0.22
C ILE A 819 -12.88 32.42 0.41
N VAL A 820 -13.84 33.16 -0.13
CA VAL A 820 -15.28 33.00 0.08
C VAL A 820 -16.00 32.95 -1.28
N PRO A 821 -17.27 32.51 -1.35
CA PRO A 821 -18.01 32.40 -2.62
C PRO A 821 -17.91 33.66 -3.49
N ASP A 822 -17.97 33.44 -4.80
CA ASP A 822 -17.75 34.40 -5.91
C ASP A 822 -16.33 35.00 -6.04
N GLN A 823 -15.40 34.77 -5.09
CA GLN A 823 -13.98 35.03 -5.33
C GLN A 823 -13.36 33.98 -6.27
N ASN A 824 -13.04 34.38 -7.50
CA ASN A 824 -12.28 33.52 -8.43
C ASN A 824 -10.84 33.28 -7.91
N ILE A 825 -10.48 31.99 -7.75
CA ILE A 825 -9.23 31.55 -7.12
C ILE A 825 -7.96 31.96 -7.89
N ASP A 826 -7.98 31.98 -9.23
CA ASP A 826 -6.82 32.41 -10.02
C ASP A 826 -6.74 33.93 -10.18
N THR A 827 -7.86 34.66 -10.11
CA THR A 827 -7.86 36.12 -9.95
C THR A 827 -7.22 36.52 -8.62
N VAL A 828 -7.69 35.98 -7.49
CA VAL A 828 -7.13 36.32 -6.15
C VAL A 828 -5.65 35.93 -6.04
N LYS A 829 -5.26 34.76 -6.56
CA LYS A 829 -3.85 34.36 -6.70
C LYS A 829 -3.04 35.39 -7.49
N SER A 830 -3.56 35.84 -8.64
CA SER A 830 -2.84 36.77 -9.52
C SER A 830 -2.71 38.16 -8.88
N SER A 831 -3.77 38.67 -8.26
CA SER A 831 -3.72 39.91 -7.47
C SER A 831 -2.68 39.82 -6.35
N LEU A 832 -2.64 38.72 -5.58
CA LEU A 832 -1.65 38.51 -4.52
C LEU A 832 -0.21 38.49 -5.06
N VAL A 833 0.05 37.71 -6.11
CA VAL A 833 1.39 37.54 -6.70
C VAL A 833 1.88 38.86 -7.30
N ASN A 834 1.01 39.61 -7.99
CA ASN A 834 1.34 40.92 -8.53
C ASN A 834 1.55 41.94 -7.41
N TYR A 835 0.67 42.02 -6.42
CA TYR A 835 0.81 42.93 -5.29
C TYR A 835 2.13 42.76 -4.52
N LEU A 836 2.58 41.51 -4.30
CA LEU A 836 3.87 41.23 -3.68
C LEU A 836 5.05 41.70 -4.57
N ARG A 837 4.98 41.49 -5.89
CA ARG A 837 6.01 41.95 -6.84
C ARG A 837 6.03 43.47 -6.98
N ASP A 838 4.86 44.11 -7.04
CA ASP A 838 4.68 45.55 -7.25
C ASP A 838 5.02 46.37 -5.99
N ASN A 839 4.95 45.78 -4.80
CA ASN A 839 5.49 46.40 -3.60
C ASN A 839 6.99 46.13 -3.45
N PHE A 840 7.47 44.94 -3.79
CA PHE A 840 8.89 44.63 -3.76
C PHE A 840 9.72 45.43 -4.78
N SER A 841 9.19 45.73 -5.96
CA SER A 841 9.87 46.56 -6.97
C SER A 841 10.12 48.01 -6.54
N LYS A 842 9.45 48.47 -5.46
CA LYS A 842 9.68 49.77 -4.80
C LYS A 842 10.87 49.73 -3.83
N PHE A 843 11.40 48.55 -3.48
CA PHE A 843 12.50 48.43 -2.54
C PHE A 843 13.85 48.59 -3.27
N ASN A 844 14.68 49.53 -2.81
CA ASN A 844 16.05 49.66 -3.28
C ASN A 844 16.93 48.57 -2.63
N THR A 845 16.84 47.35 -3.15
CA THR A 845 17.51 46.15 -2.61
C THR A 845 18.09 45.28 -3.73
N THR A 846 19.11 44.48 -3.38
CA THR A 846 19.70 43.46 -4.27
C THR A 846 19.28 42.03 -3.89
N ASN A 847 18.31 41.89 -2.99
CA ASN A 847 17.73 40.59 -2.65
C ASN A 847 16.73 40.15 -3.75
N ILE A 848 16.39 38.86 -3.77
CA ILE A 848 15.56 38.23 -4.80
C ILE A 848 14.30 37.68 -4.13
N LEU A 849 13.14 38.14 -4.57
CA LEU A 849 11.83 37.65 -4.15
C LEU A 849 11.42 36.41 -4.98
N LYS A 850 11.10 35.30 -4.30
CA LYS A 850 10.41 34.14 -4.89
C LYS A 850 9.04 33.96 -4.23
N ILE A 851 8.06 33.53 -5.01
CA ILE A 851 6.68 33.30 -4.57
C ILE A 851 6.21 31.95 -5.13
N LYS A 852 5.71 31.06 -4.27
CA LYS A 852 5.31 29.69 -4.63
C LYS A 852 3.94 29.38 -4.03
N ILE A 853 2.95 29.12 -4.88
CA ILE A 853 1.62 28.67 -4.45
C ILE A 853 1.69 27.17 -4.09
N MET A 854 1.12 26.78 -2.95
CA MET A 854 1.27 25.45 -2.33
C MET A 854 -0.02 24.61 -2.38
N LYS A 855 -1.13 25.06 -1.78
CA LYS A 855 -2.48 24.44 -1.89
C LYS A 855 -3.46 25.46 -2.47
N LYS A 856 -4.38 24.98 -3.31
CA LYS A 856 -5.55 25.69 -3.83
C LYS A 856 -6.80 24.89 -3.47
N THR A 857 -7.80 25.55 -2.91
CA THR A 857 -9.15 25.00 -2.69
C THR A 857 -10.16 26.08 -3.01
N GLU A 858 -11.16 25.78 -3.84
CA GLU A 858 -12.27 26.71 -4.09
C GLU A 858 -13.21 26.81 -2.87
N PRO A 859 -13.93 27.93 -2.69
CA PRO A 859 -15.02 28.01 -1.73
C PRO A 859 -16.23 27.19 -2.20
N TRP A 860 -17.04 26.76 -1.24
CA TRP A 860 -18.30 26.04 -1.50
C TRP A 860 -19.47 26.72 -0.78
N LEU A 861 -20.64 26.70 -1.41
CA LEU A 861 -21.90 27.20 -0.87
C LEU A 861 -23.02 26.36 -1.46
N GLY A 862 -23.72 25.60 -0.63
CA GLY A 862 -24.87 24.81 -1.04
C GLY A 862 -26.14 25.66 -1.13
N ASP A 863 -27.00 25.36 -2.10
CA ASP A 863 -28.33 25.98 -2.17
C ASP A 863 -29.25 25.41 -1.08
N LEU A 864 -29.63 26.27 -0.12
CA LEU A 864 -30.54 25.94 0.98
C LEU A 864 -31.97 25.58 0.53
N ASN A 865 -32.36 25.95 -0.69
CA ASN A 865 -33.69 25.64 -1.23
C ASN A 865 -33.79 24.21 -1.77
N ASN A 866 -32.67 23.50 -1.92
CA ASN A 866 -32.66 22.13 -2.41
C ASN A 866 -33.35 21.16 -1.44
N ASP A 867 -33.91 20.07 -1.98
CA ASP A 867 -34.73 19.15 -1.18
C ASP A 867 -33.94 18.34 -0.16
N PHE A 868 -32.63 18.11 -0.39
CA PHE A 868 -31.78 17.44 0.58
C PHE A 868 -31.63 18.21 1.88
N TYR A 869 -31.54 19.56 1.87
CA TYR A 869 -31.52 20.32 3.12
C TYR A 869 -32.84 20.22 3.91
N LYS A 870 -33.97 19.96 3.25
CA LYS A 870 -35.27 19.74 3.89
C LYS A 870 -35.32 18.33 4.52
N ILE A 871 -35.00 17.30 3.73
CA ILE A 871 -34.92 15.89 4.17
C ILE A 871 -33.92 15.73 5.33
N LEU A 872 -32.77 16.39 5.25
CA LEU A 872 -31.76 16.40 6.31
C LEU A 872 -32.25 17.14 7.56
N ASN A 873 -32.92 18.29 7.42
CA ASN A 873 -33.51 19.01 8.55
C ASN A 873 -34.49 18.14 9.33
N ASP A 874 -35.40 17.48 8.61
CA ASP A 874 -36.48 16.71 9.22
C ASP A 874 -35.96 15.39 9.81
N ALA A 875 -35.01 14.71 9.14
CA ALA A 875 -34.36 13.51 9.66
C ALA A 875 -33.50 13.80 10.91
N ILE A 876 -32.81 14.94 10.98
CA ILE A 876 -32.11 15.39 12.20
C ILE A 876 -33.11 15.72 13.29
N SER A 877 -34.18 16.46 12.95
CA SER A 877 -35.22 16.88 13.89
C SER A 877 -35.93 15.69 14.55
N GLU A 878 -36.22 14.62 13.79
CA GLU A 878 -36.81 13.39 14.34
C GLU A 878 -35.83 12.62 15.24
N VAL A 879 -34.56 12.53 14.85
CA VAL A 879 -33.56 11.72 15.58
C VAL A 879 -33.05 12.41 16.86
N TRP A 880 -32.98 13.74 16.87
CA TRP A 880 -32.51 14.54 18.01
C TRP A 880 -33.62 15.24 18.79
N ASN A 881 -34.84 15.33 18.26
CA ASN A 881 -35.98 16.06 18.83
C ASN A 881 -35.76 17.60 18.93
N VAL A 882 -34.83 18.14 18.13
CA VAL A 882 -34.47 19.58 18.07
C VAL A 882 -34.18 19.93 16.60
N GLN A 883 -34.67 21.09 16.14
CA GLN A 883 -34.36 21.61 14.80
C GLN A 883 -32.86 21.95 14.68
N PRO A 884 -32.16 21.57 13.60
CA PRO A 884 -30.76 21.92 13.43
C PRO A 884 -30.53 23.41 13.15
N LEU A 885 -29.37 23.90 13.56
CA LEU A 885 -28.86 25.21 13.16
C LEU A 885 -28.18 25.12 11.79
N TYR A 886 -28.57 25.98 10.86
CA TYR A 886 -27.89 26.14 9.57
C TYR A 886 -26.62 27.00 9.74
N ILE A 887 -25.47 26.37 9.54
CA ILE A 887 -24.13 26.95 9.78
C ILE A 887 -23.28 26.96 8.52
N ARG A 888 -22.18 27.70 8.58
CA ARG A 888 -21.07 27.61 7.62
C ARG A 888 -19.80 27.32 8.42
N GLU A 889 -18.68 27.06 7.75
CA GLU A 889 -17.39 26.87 8.42
C GLU A 889 -16.26 27.68 7.77
N GLY A 890 -15.22 27.93 8.59
CA GLY A 890 -13.97 28.54 8.13
C GLY A 890 -12.97 27.55 7.51
N GLY A 891 -13.31 26.25 7.54
CA GLY A 891 -12.58 25.15 6.91
C GLY A 891 -12.69 25.16 5.39
N SER A 892 -12.04 24.18 4.75
CA SER A 892 -11.97 24.02 3.28
C SER A 892 -11.77 22.55 2.95
N ILE A 893 -12.63 21.97 2.11
CA ILE A 893 -12.50 20.60 1.60
C ILE A 893 -12.33 20.69 0.09
N SER A 894 -11.30 20.04 -0.44
CA SER A 894 -10.81 20.25 -1.81
C SER A 894 -11.81 19.75 -2.87
N SER A 895 -12.34 18.55 -2.64
CA SER A 895 -13.01 17.74 -3.66
C SER A 895 -14.48 18.12 -3.92
N ILE A 896 -15.20 18.71 -2.96
CA ILE A 896 -16.65 18.97 -3.07
C ILE A 896 -16.98 19.88 -4.25
N ARG A 897 -16.34 21.05 -4.32
CA ARG A 897 -16.63 22.03 -5.39
C ARG A 897 -16.17 21.56 -6.78
N PHE A 898 -15.22 20.62 -6.83
CA PHE A 898 -14.88 19.91 -8.06
C PHE A 898 -15.98 18.92 -8.46
N LEU A 899 -16.45 18.08 -7.53
CA LEU A 899 -17.49 17.07 -7.79
C LEU A 899 -18.80 17.71 -8.28
N GLU A 900 -19.25 18.81 -7.67
CA GLU A 900 -20.43 19.56 -8.13
C GLU A 900 -20.30 19.98 -9.60
N LYS A 901 -19.20 20.66 -9.96
CA LYS A 901 -18.94 21.12 -11.33
C LYS A 901 -18.77 19.98 -12.32
N PHE A 902 -18.19 18.85 -11.89
CA PHE A 902 -17.83 17.74 -12.76
C PHE A 902 -19.02 16.83 -13.14
N PHE A 903 -19.99 16.70 -12.22
CA PHE A 903 -21.22 15.93 -12.43
C PHE A 903 -22.48 16.80 -12.68
N ASN A 904 -22.35 18.13 -12.56
CA ASN A 904 -23.45 19.09 -12.56
C ASN A 904 -24.55 18.68 -11.57
N ALA A 905 -24.16 18.50 -10.32
CA ALA A 905 -24.99 17.97 -9.24
C ALA A 905 -24.85 18.84 -7.97
N ASN A 906 -25.95 19.00 -7.23
CA ASN A 906 -25.96 19.79 -5.99
C ASN A 906 -25.38 18.97 -4.82
N ALA A 907 -24.59 19.61 -3.95
CA ALA A 907 -24.10 19.00 -2.72
C ALA A 907 -24.89 19.44 -1.47
N ALA A 908 -24.97 18.54 -0.49
CA ALA A 908 -25.41 18.85 0.88
C ALA A 908 -24.52 18.16 1.92
N GLN A 909 -24.32 18.81 3.07
CA GLN A 909 -23.33 18.43 4.08
C GLN A 909 -23.96 18.25 5.46
N ILE A 910 -23.71 17.11 6.10
CA ILE A 910 -24.18 16.82 7.46
C ILE A 910 -23.00 16.73 8.46
N PRO A 911 -22.87 17.68 9.39
CA PRO A 911 -21.97 17.57 10.54
C PRO A 911 -22.21 16.33 11.40
N CYS A 912 -21.15 15.57 11.68
CA CYS A 912 -21.17 14.45 12.62
C CYS A 912 -20.56 14.85 13.97
N GLY A 913 -19.40 15.51 13.92
CA GLY A 913 -18.60 15.82 15.10
C GLY A 913 -19.15 16.99 15.91
N GLN A 914 -18.64 17.12 17.13
CA GLN A 914 -18.99 18.15 18.10
C GLN A 914 -17.92 19.26 18.16
N SER A 915 -18.22 20.37 18.82
CA SER A 915 -17.27 21.49 18.94
C SER A 915 -15.97 21.13 19.66
N SER A 916 -16.02 20.13 20.54
CA SER A 916 -14.90 19.63 21.35
C SER A 916 -14.32 18.28 20.91
N ASP A 917 -14.55 17.89 19.65
CA ASP A 917 -14.03 16.63 19.08
C ASP A 917 -12.53 16.70 18.71
N ASN A 918 -11.88 17.87 18.85
CA ASN A 918 -10.43 18.06 18.71
C ASN A 918 -9.81 17.54 17.39
N ALA A 919 -10.56 17.64 16.28
CA ALA A 919 -10.06 17.30 14.95
C ALA A 919 -8.74 18.03 14.61
N HIS A 920 -7.83 17.31 13.94
CA HIS A 920 -6.42 17.66 13.72
C HIS A 920 -5.55 17.90 14.98
N LEU A 921 -6.11 17.98 16.18
CA LEU A 921 -5.40 18.18 17.44
C LEU A 921 -5.17 16.85 18.16
N ASN A 922 -4.71 16.89 19.41
CA ASN A 922 -4.55 15.70 20.24
C ASN A 922 -5.84 15.37 21.01
N ASP A 923 -5.95 14.11 21.45
CA ASP A 923 -7.16 13.54 22.05
C ASP A 923 -8.41 13.81 21.20
N GLU A 924 -8.24 13.66 19.88
CA GLU A 924 -9.37 13.65 18.93
C GLU A 924 -10.35 12.56 19.34
N ARG A 925 -11.62 12.95 19.37
CA ARG A 925 -12.70 12.12 19.86
C ARG A 925 -13.95 12.26 19.01
N LEU A 926 -14.86 11.31 19.14
CA LEU A 926 -16.22 11.41 18.63
C LEU A 926 -17.18 10.82 19.66
N ARG A 927 -18.27 11.54 19.97
CA ARG A 927 -19.31 11.03 20.86
C ARG A 927 -20.02 9.83 20.24
N ILE A 928 -20.14 8.74 21.00
CA ILE A 928 -20.78 7.49 20.52
C ILE A 928 -22.23 7.70 20.08
N THR A 929 -22.93 8.64 20.73
CA THR A 929 -24.29 9.07 20.37
C THR A 929 -24.35 9.68 18.98
N ASN A 930 -23.36 10.50 18.60
CA ASN A 930 -23.30 11.18 17.32
C ASN A 930 -23.08 10.17 16.19
N LEU A 931 -22.09 9.29 16.33
CA LEU A 931 -21.83 8.18 15.41
C LEU A 931 -23.10 7.33 15.16
N PHE A 932 -23.80 6.92 16.23
CA PHE A 932 -25.00 6.09 16.13
C PHE A 932 -26.22 6.85 15.60
N ASN A 933 -26.34 8.15 15.85
CA ASN A 933 -27.43 8.97 15.31
C ASN A 933 -27.18 9.36 13.85
N LEU A 934 -25.94 9.61 13.42
CA LEU A 934 -25.61 9.81 12.01
C LEU A 934 -26.07 8.62 11.17
N LYS A 935 -25.77 7.38 11.59
CA LYS A 935 -26.29 6.17 10.92
C LYS A 935 -27.82 6.24 10.75
N LYS A 936 -28.57 6.52 11.83
CA LYS A 936 -30.05 6.61 11.80
C LYS A 936 -30.60 7.73 10.91
N ILE A 937 -29.89 8.86 10.82
CA ILE A 937 -30.25 10.00 9.97
C ILE A 937 -30.02 9.61 8.51
N LEU A 938 -28.84 9.11 8.17
CA LEU A 938 -28.52 8.66 6.82
C LEU A 938 -29.45 7.53 6.35
N THR A 939 -29.83 6.59 7.22
CA THR A 939 -30.83 5.54 6.92
C THR A 939 -32.20 6.12 6.55
N ARG A 940 -32.59 7.31 7.04
CA ARG A 940 -33.81 8.02 6.60
C ARG A 940 -33.59 8.78 5.29
N VAL A 941 -32.49 9.51 5.21
CA VAL A 941 -32.13 10.34 4.05
C VAL A 941 -32.02 9.49 2.77
N PHE A 942 -31.36 8.33 2.84
CA PHE A 942 -31.23 7.40 1.70
C PHE A 942 -32.50 6.58 1.38
N GLN A 943 -33.57 6.67 2.18
CA GLN A 943 -34.90 6.17 1.79
C GLN A 943 -35.69 7.18 0.94
N GLN A 944 -35.44 8.48 1.14
CA GLN A 944 -36.28 9.58 0.66
C GLN A 944 -35.60 10.40 -0.46
N VAL A 945 -34.70 9.78 -1.23
CA VAL A 945 -33.91 10.45 -2.27
C VAL A 945 -34.81 10.95 -3.42
N PRO A 946 -34.89 12.27 -3.68
CA PRO A 946 -35.67 12.82 -4.79
C PRO A 946 -34.92 12.71 -6.12
N LEU A 947 -35.67 12.69 -7.23
CA LEU A 947 -35.11 12.98 -8.55
C LEU A 947 -34.67 14.46 -8.64
N ASN A 948 -33.62 14.73 -9.42
CA ASN A 948 -33.13 16.08 -9.68
C ASN A 948 -33.54 16.54 -11.08
N ASP A 949 -34.83 16.85 -11.24
CA ASP A 949 -35.43 17.21 -12.54
C ASP A 949 -34.91 18.54 -13.13
N HIS A 950 -34.20 19.36 -12.34
CA HIS A 950 -33.61 20.62 -12.81
C HIS A 950 -32.61 20.44 -13.96
N LYS A 951 -32.01 19.24 -14.13
CA LYS A 951 -31.20 18.92 -15.31
C LYS A 951 -31.98 19.06 -16.63
N ASN A 952 -33.30 18.83 -16.62
CA ASN A 952 -34.16 19.03 -17.79
C ASN A 952 -34.59 20.51 -17.93
N GLN A 953 -34.82 21.23 -16.82
CA GLN A 953 -35.24 22.64 -16.88
C GLN A 953 -34.16 23.56 -17.47
N VAL A 954 -32.89 23.44 -17.07
CA VAL A 954 -31.83 24.31 -17.61
C VAL A 954 -31.62 24.07 -19.12
N ALA A 955 -31.83 22.84 -19.60
CA ALA A 955 -31.83 22.53 -21.03
C ALA A 955 -33.01 23.20 -21.75
N PHE A 956 -34.23 23.07 -21.21
CA PHE A 956 -35.43 23.73 -21.75
C PHE A 956 -35.34 25.26 -21.73
N GLU A 957 -34.76 25.85 -20.69
CA GLU A 957 -34.58 27.31 -20.62
C GLU A 957 -33.53 27.80 -21.62
N GLN A 958 -32.45 27.03 -21.88
CA GLN A 958 -31.49 27.34 -22.95
C GLN A 958 -32.11 27.16 -24.35
N GLU A 959 -32.96 26.17 -24.59
CA GLU A 959 -33.68 26.06 -25.87
C GLU A 959 -34.71 27.19 -26.08
N ASN A 960 -35.42 27.61 -25.03
CA ASN A 960 -36.38 28.72 -25.14
C ASN A 960 -35.69 30.09 -25.30
N TYR A 961 -34.59 30.36 -24.59
CA TYR A 961 -33.81 31.60 -24.79
C TYR A 961 -33.25 31.75 -26.21
N ASN A 962 -32.97 30.64 -26.90
CA ASN A 962 -32.50 30.64 -28.29
C ASN A 962 -33.62 30.86 -29.33
N ASN A 963 -34.91 30.78 -28.95
CA ASN A 963 -36.02 30.94 -29.89
C ASN A 963 -36.57 32.38 -29.96
N ASP A 964 -36.58 33.14 -28.86
CA ASP A 964 -37.09 34.53 -28.83
C ASP A 964 -36.00 35.61 -29.02
N GLY A 965 -34.73 35.23 -29.18
CA GLY A 965 -33.57 36.14 -29.21
C GLY A 965 -33.03 36.57 -30.59
N ALA A 966 -33.73 36.28 -31.69
CA ALA A 966 -33.12 36.29 -33.04
C ALA A 966 -33.28 37.59 -33.86
N LYS A 967 -32.77 38.73 -33.38
CA LYS A 967 -32.49 39.91 -34.23
C LYS A 967 -31.23 40.70 -33.83
N ASP A 968 -30.48 41.06 -34.87
CA ASP A 968 -29.46 42.10 -35.00
C ASP A 968 -28.10 41.96 -34.25
N THR A 969 -27.06 41.70 -35.07
CA THR A 969 -25.64 42.10 -34.94
C THR A 969 -24.72 41.51 -33.85
N ASP A 970 -24.00 40.45 -34.24
CA ASP A 970 -22.52 40.38 -34.45
C ASP A 970 -21.47 40.72 -33.35
N GLU A 971 -20.31 40.07 -33.51
CA GLU A 971 -18.98 40.33 -32.91
C GLU A 971 -18.84 40.31 -31.37
N PHE A 972 -18.61 39.13 -30.78
CA PHE A 972 -17.26 38.64 -30.40
C PHE A 972 -17.35 37.32 -29.60
N ALA A 973 -16.94 36.20 -30.20
CA ALA A 973 -16.84 34.90 -29.53
C ALA A 973 -15.53 34.19 -29.92
N PHE A 974 -14.93 33.43 -28.98
CA PHE A 974 -13.56 32.90 -29.10
C PHE A 974 -13.45 31.70 -30.04
N GLU A 975 -12.39 31.67 -30.85
CA GLU A 975 -11.85 30.41 -31.39
C GLU A 975 -11.33 29.54 -30.23
N GLY A 976 -11.77 28.28 -30.11
CA GLY A 976 -11.40 27.53 -28.89
C GLY A 976 -11.66 26.02 -28.77
N THR A 977 -12.07 25.26 -29.81
CA THR A 977 -12.04 23.77 -29.76
C THR A 977 -12.28 23.10 -31.13
N ALA A 978 -11.31 23.16 -32.05
CA ALA A 978 -11.42 22.51 -33.37
C ALA A 978 -10.11 21.90 -33.91
N ILE A 979 -9.10 21.64 -33.06
CA ILE A 979 -7.75 21.20 -33.48
C ILE A 979 -7.30 19.92 -32.79
N GLU A 980 -8.09 18.84 -32.89
CA GLU A 980 -7.60 17.50 -32.50
C GLU A 980 -8.08 16.35 -33.41
N THR A 981 -9.35 16.37 -33.84
CA THR A 981 -9.91 15.40 -34.80
C THR A 981 -9.31 15.46 -36.22
N LYS A 982 -8.50 16.48 -36.55
CA LYS A 982 -7.75 16.56 -37.82
C LYS A 982 -6.26 16.17 -37.72
N LYS A 983 -5.76 15.73 -36.56
CA LYS A 983 -4.39 15.19 -36.42
C LYS A 983 -4.28 13.67 -36.50
N LYS A 984 -5.35 12.91 -36.21
CA LYS A 984 -5.32 11.42 -36.25
C LYS A 984 -5.46 10.80 -37.64
N GLN A 985 -5.73 11.58 -38.69
CA GLN A 985 -5.95 11.07 -40.05
C GLN A 985 -4.78 11.33 -41.02
N LYS A 986 -3.63 11.81 -40.52
CA LYS A 986 -2.41 12.06 -41.33
C LYS A 986 -1.18 11.25 -40.92
N THR A 987 -1.31 10.37 -39.93
CA THR A 987 -0.22 9.46 -39.51
C THR A 987 -0.18 8.19 -40.35
N TYR A 988 -1.34 7.69 -40.78
CA TYR A 988 -1.48 6.43 -41.54
C TYR A 988 -0.84 6.46 -42.95
N GLU A 989 -0.70 7.63 -43.57
CA GLU A 989 -0.06 7.77 -44.90
C GLU A 989 1.48 7.86 -44.82
N LEU A 990 2.07 8.01 -43.64
CA LEU A 990 3.52 8.16 -43.48
C LEU A 990 4.24 6.82 -43.28
N GLU A 991 3.61 5.86 -42.60
CA GLU A 991 4.17 4.53 -42.34
C GLU A 991 4.22 3.65 -43.60
N GLU A 992 3.26 3.81 -44.52
CA GLU A 992 3.27 3.08 -45.80
C GLU A 992 4.35 3.59 -46.78
N PHE A 993 4.82 4.83 -46.60
CA PHE A 993 5.92 5.40 -47.37
C PHE A 993 7.30 4.92 -46.87
N LEU A 994 7.47 4.83 -45.55
CA LEU A 994 8.72 4.35 -44.93
C LEU A 994 8.99 2.87 -45.20
N ASN A 995 7.95 2.02 -45.20
CA ASN A 995 8.09 0.57 -45.47
C ASN A 995 8.52 0.22 -46.90
N LYS A 996 8.61 1.18 -47.83
CA LYS A 996 9.09 0.97 -49.22
C LYS A 996 10.55 1.38 -49.46
N LEU A 997 11.29 1.76 -48.42
CA LEU A 997 12.68 2.26 -48.51
C LEU A 997 13.75 1.37 -47.85
N VAL A 998 13.38 0.17 -47.37
CA VAL A 998 14.29 -0.77 -46.66
C VAL A 998 14.50 -2.09 -47.45
N ILE A 999 14.11 -2.11 -48.73
CA ILE A 999 14.47 -3.19 -49.67
C ILE A 999 15.11 -2.57 -50.92
N HIS A 1000 16.37 -2.12 -50.79
CA HIS A 1000 17.30 -2.10 -51.92
C HIS A 1000 18.77 -2.18 -51.51
#